data_AF-A0A7C8IT42-F1
#
_entry.id   AF-A0A7C8IT42-F1
#
_cell.length_a   1.000
_cell.length_b   1.000
_cell.length_c   1.000
_cell.angle_alpha   90.00
_cell.angle_beta   90.00
_cell.angle_gamma   90.00
#
_symmetry.space_group_name_H-M   'P 1'
#
loop_
_entity.id
_entity.type
_entity.pdbx_description
1 polymer ?
#
loop_
_entity_poly.entity_id
_entity_poly.type
_entity_poly.pdbx_seq_one_letter_code
_entity_poly.pdbx_strand_id
1 'polypeptide(L)'
;MRDDQPAMYNHHIEAIRKEEFPMLHDGIYLDHAGTTLYSKSLVDNFAAEMMANLLGNPHSASASSQCTMSRIENIRHRVLRFFKADPTEFDLVFVANATAGIKLVSDTFRGFPQGFDYFYHQASHTSLVGVRQEARNSRCLDSDDFDEWIKQGPHLEAEIGSHPQVTLFGYPAQSNMDGRRYPLNWCQKIRRASSNTDNQVYTLLDAAAYAATSPLNLSNAETAPDFTVVSFYKIFGFPDLGGLIVKCETAPIFKQRRYFGGGTVDMVLCSKEQWHAPKSQSLHEVLEDGTLPVHNIIALDSALETHHKLYGSMADVASHTSFLASRLYRGLERIRHGNGEPLCVMYSTSPDDANAGSGNGPVIAFNLRSHLGTWISLAEFEKLVVLKKFHIRTGGLCNPGGIAAALGLEPWEIKQNFSAGFRCGNQNDIINGKPTGVIRVSLGAMSTLSDVNRFITFIKEFYHEGCQPRSVSELASIVQNDTSNVFIDTIMVYPIKSCGGFRVPAGIPWTVRPEGLAWDREWCLVHYATGLALNQKRYPHMALIRPSIDFSAGRLMITYHGPVSKPTRTEISVPLSVNPELFQPAGTPKAMESRVCGTNIRLNTHDGSTVTEMSRRARTTGTPDSHAVGVYALLRSRGLFEPKQQILLAPRSPLNNGGIPSGSRVFEIENMLRLVLGSDGVVESRLEAPGVICPGHGIDTERPVLSHDVTNDVLGKTVKRPTGR
;
A
#
# COMPACT_ATOMS: atom_id res chain seq x y z
N MET A 1 13.55 24.82 25.28
CA MET A 1 12.17 25.26 24.96
C MET A 1 11.23 24.32 25.68
N ARG A 2 10.18 24.81 26.33
CA ARG A 2 9.38 24.05 27.32
C ARG A 2 8.63 22.92 26.61
N ASP A 3 8.69 21.70 27.16
CA ASP A 3 7.98 20.51 26.66
C ASP A 3 6.44 20.66 26.63
N ASP A 4 5.89 21.75 27.19
CA ASP A 4 4.45 22.02 27.26
C ASP A 4 3.82 22.48 25.93
N GLN A 5 4.59 23.09 25.02
CA GLN A 5 4.04 23.68 23.78
C GLN A 5 3.44 22.63 22.80
N PRO A 6 4.14 21.52 22.47
CA PRO A 6 3.58 20.48 21.60
C PRO A 6 2.34 19.80 22.20
N ALA A 7 2.30 19.64 23.52
CA ALA A 7 1.17 19.03 24.22
C ALA A 7 -0.08 19.92 24.17
N MET A 8 0.08 21.24 24.35
CA MET A 8 -1.02 22.19 24.21
C MET A 8 -1.57 22.22 22.78
N TYR A 9 -0.69 22.25 21.77
CA TYR A 9 -1.13 22.21 20.37
C TYR A 9 -1.86 20.90 20.05
N ASN A 10 -1.37 19.76 20.53
CA ASN A 10 -2.08 18.49 20.35
C ASN A 10 -3.50 18.50 20.94
N HIS A 11 -3.70 19.07 22.13
CA HIS A 11 -5.03 19.17 22.75
C HIS A 11 -5.97 20.07 21.92
N HIS A 12 -5.45 21.15 21.33
CA HIS A 12 -6.19 21.99 20.40
C HIS A 12 -6.62 21.21 19.14
N ILE A 13 -5.72 20.39 18.57
CA ILE A 13 -6.04 19.53 17.42
C ILE A 13 -7.08 18.45 17.77
N GLU A 14 -7.03 17.87 18.98
CA GLU A 14 -8.04 16.91 19.44
C GLU A 14 -9.43 17.55 19.52
N ALA A 15 -9.53 18.80 19.99
CA ALA A 15 -10.79 19.55 20.01
C ALA A 15 -11.31 19.83 18.60
N ILE A 16 -10.45 20.37 17.72
CA ILE A 16 -10.80 20.62 16.31
C ILE A 16 -11.26 19.35 15.62
N ARG A 17 -10.57 18.22 15.83
CA ARG A 17 -10.88 16.97 15.14
C ARG A 17 -12.30 16.49 15.39
N LYS A 18 -12.81 16.70 16.61
CA LYS A 18 -14.17 16.30 16.99
C LYS A 18 -15.24 17.06 16.21
N GLU A 19 -14.99 18.32 15.88
CA GLU A 19 -15.93 19.22 15.21
C GLU A 19 -15.77 19.18 13.68
N GLU A 20 -14.52 19.18 13.21
CA GLU A 20 -14.18 19.37 11.80
C GLU A 20 -14.05 18.07 11.01
N PHE A 21 -13.84 16.92 11.68
CA PHE A 21 -13.58 15.63 11.04
C PHE A 21 -14.51 14.51 11.55
N PRO A 22 -15.85 14.65 11.43
CA PRO A 22 -16.80 13.65 11.93
C PRO A 22 -16.65 12.26 11.28
N MET A 23 -16.13 12.20 10.05
CA MET A 23 -15.83 10.94 9.36
C MET A 23 -14.72 10.12 10.03
N LEU A 24 -13.94 10.71 10.94
CA LEU A 24 -12.90 10.02 11.71
C LEU A 24 -13.38 9.45 13.05
N HIS A 25 -14.68 9.52 13.37
CA HIS A 25 -15.18 9.05 14.67
C HIS A 25 -14.85 7.58 14.96
N ASP A 26 -14.84 6.76 13.91
CA ASP A 26 -14.75 5.31 14.00
C ASP A 26 -13.38 4.74 13.62
N GLY A 27 -12.46 5.57 13.12
CA GLY A 27 -11.22 5.10 12.51
C GLY A 27 -10.06 6.07 12.66
N ILE A 28 -8.85 5.53 12.47
CA ILE A 28 -7.61 6.29 12.57
C ILE A 28 -6.97 6.36 11.19
N TYR A 29 -6.88 7.59 10.65
CA TYR A 29 -6.32 7.82 9.33
C TYR A 29 -4.83 8.15 9.42
N LEU A 30 -4.02 7.35 8.72
CA LEU A 30 -2.56 7.38 8.74
C LEU A 30 -1.98 7.31 7.31
N ASP A 31 -2.77 7.70 6.31
CA ASP A 31 -2.37 7.73 4.88
C ASP A 31 -2.28 9.16 4.30
N HIS A 32 -1.94 10.14 5.15
CA HIS A 32 -1.82 11.55 4.77
C HIS A 32 -0.79 11.86 3.67
N ALA A 33 0.22 11.01 3.45
CA ALA A 33 1.19 11.19 2.36
C ALA A 33 0.56 10.96 0.96
N GLY A 34 -0.50 10.14 0.89
CA GLY A 34 -1.28 9.95 -0.34
C GLY A 34 -2.14 11.17 -0.61
N THR A 35 -3.16 11.37 0.24
CA THR A 35 -4.09 12.50 0.22
C THR A 35 -4.48 12.78 1.67
N THR A 36 -4.56 14.05 2.07
CA THR A 36 -5.07 14.40 3.40
C THR A 36 -6.59 14.55 3.37
N LEU A 37 -7.21 14.76 4.53
CA LEU A 37 -8.67 14.89 4.62
C LEU A 37 -9.09 16.36 4.62
N TYR A 38 -10.18 16.66 3.93
CA TYR A 38 -10.82 17.98 3.98
C TYR A 38 -11.60 18.16 5.28
N SER A 39 -11.69 19.40 5.78
CA SER A 39 -12.50 19.70 6.96
C SER A 39 -13.96 19.96 6.59
N LYS A 40 -14.87 19.82 7.56
CA LYS A 40 -16.28 20.18 7.42
C LYS A 40 -16.44 21.66 7.04
N SER A 41 -15.76 22.55 7.77
CA SER A 41 -15.85 24.00 7.51
C SER A 41 -15.38 24.38 6.12
N LEU A 42 -14.40 23.67 5.54
CA LEU A 42 -13.98 23.89 4.16
C LEU A 42 -15.13 23.67 3.18
N VAL A 43 -15.81 22.53 3.30
CA VAL A 43 -16.88 22.13 2.40
C VAL A 43 -18.09 23.05 2.56
N ASP A 44 -18.44 23.38 3.81
CA ASP A 44 -19.55 24.29 4.11
C ASP A 44 -19.30 25.70 3.52
N ASN A 45 -18.08 26.24 3.70
CA ASN A 45 -17.70 27.54 3.15
C ASN A 45 -17.72 27.53 1.62
N PHE A 46 -17.16 26.50 1.00
CA PHE A 46 -17.18 26.37 -0.46
C PHE A 46 -18.60 26.23 -1.02
N ALA A 47 -19.47 25.45 -0.37
CA ALA A 47 -20.86 25.30 -0.78
C ALA A 47 -21.62 26.63 -0.69
N ALA A 48 -21.44 27.38 0.40
CA ALA A 48 -22.02 28.71 0.55
C ALA A 48 -21.53 29.67 -0.55
N GLU A 49 -20.23 29.63 -0.85
CA GLU A 49 -19.61 30.44 -1.89
C GLU A 49 -20.21 30.18 -3.28
N MET A 50 -20.42 28.90 -3.61
CA MET A 50 -21.01 28.48 -4.89
C MET A 50 -22.49 28.86 -5.02
N MET A 51 -23.24 28.88 -3.92
CA MET A 51 -24.65 29.28 -3.93
C MET A 51 -24.84 30.80 -3.98
N ALA A 52 -23.90 31.56 -3.41
CA ALA A 52 -24.00 33.02 -3.33
C ALA A 52 -23.56 33.75 -4.61
N ASN A 53 -22.73 33.12 -5.44
CA ASN A 53 -22.07 33.79 -6.57
C ASN A 53 -22.40 33.13 -7.92
N LEU A 54 -22.70 33.97 -8.92
CA LEU A 54 -22.84 33.52 -10.31
C LEU A 54 -21.45 33.50 -10.99
N LEU A 55 -20.84 32.32 -11.04
CA LEU A 55 -19.54 32.12 -11.69
C LEU A 55 -19.73 31.77 -13.18
N GLY A 56 -19.33 32.70 -14.06
CA GLY A 56 -19.38 32.50 -15.51
C GLY A 56 -18.11 31.86 -16.07
N ASN A 57 -18.18 31.36 -17.31
CA ASN A 57 -17.00 30.92 -18.06
C ASN A 57 -16.05 32.13 -18.26
N PRO A 58 -14.77 32.05 -17.82
CA PRO A 58 -13.83 33.18 -17.78
C PRO A 58 -13.46 33.75 -19.17
N HIS A 59 -13.83 33.10 -20.27
CA HIS A 59 -13.54 33.57 -21.63
C HIS A 59 -14.62 34.48 -22.23
N SER A 60 -15.70 34.78 -21.49
CA SER A 60 -16.78 35.65 -21.98
C SER A 60 -16.59 37.10 -21.52
N ALA A 61 -17.24 38.05 -22.19
CA ALA A 61 -17.22 39.46 -21.78
C ALA A 61 -18.25 39.79 -20.66
N SER A 62 -19.07 38.82 -20.22
CA SER A 62 -20.12 39.04 -19.23
C SER A 62 -19.57 39.42 -17.85
N ALA A 63 -20.38 40.12 -17.05
CA ALA A 63 -20.00 40.51 -15.68
C ALA A 63 -19.62 39.29 -14.81
N SER A 64 -20.35 38.17 -14.95
CA SER A 64 -20.05 36.92 -14.25
C SER A 64 -18.71 36.31 -14.68
N SER A 65 -18.33 36.44 -15.95
CA SER A 65 -17.03 35.98 -16.46
C SER A 65 -15.87 36.84 -15.94
N GLN A 66 -16.03 38.16 -15.99
CA GLN A 66 -15.01 39.10 -15.47
C GLN A 66 -14.80 38.91 -13.96
N CYS A 67 -15.89 38.68 -13.21
CA CYS A 67 -15.82 38.33 -11.79
C CYS A 67 -15.03 37.03 -11.60
N THR A 68 -15.36 35.95 -12.33
CA THR A 68 -14.61 34.69 -12.28
C THR A 68 -13.12 34.91 -12.54
N MET A 69 -12.76 35.64 -13.60
CA MET A 69 -11.37 35.90 -13.95
C MET A 69 -10.63 36.63 -12.82
N SER A 70 -11.21 37.71 -12.30
CA SER A 70 -10.61 38.46 -11.19
C SER A 70 -10.40 37.60 -9.95
N ARG A 71 -11.32 36.67 -9.65
CA ARG A 71 -11.16 35.74 -8.52
C ARG A 71 -10.02 34.75 -8.76
N ILE A 72 -9.89 34.20 -9.96
CA ILE A 72 -8.77 33.31 -10.31
C ILE A 72 -7.44 34.03 -10.11
N GLU A 73 -7.29 35.26 -10.59
CA GLU A 73 -6.06 36.06 -10.40
C GLU A 73 -5.76 36.33 -8.92
N ASN A 74 -6.77 36.74 -8.15
CA ASN A 74 -6.60 36.97 -6.71
C ASN A 74 -6.15 35.71 -5.97
N ILE A 75 -6.72 34.55 -6.32
CA ILE A 75 -6.36 33.26 -5.74
C ILE A 75 -4.94 32.86 -6.13
N ARG A 76 -4.54 33.08 -7.40
CA ARG A 76 -3.17 32.86 -7.86
C ARG A 76 -2.17 33.63 -7.01
N HIS A 77 -2.42 34.92 -6.77
CA HIS A 77 -1.57 35.73 -5.89
C HIS A 77 -1.58 35.27 -4.43
N ARG A 78 -2.72 34.83 -3.89
CA ARG A 78 -2.80 34.26 -2.54
C ARG A 78 -1.97 32.98 -2.40
N VAL A 79 -1.96 32.12 -3.42
CA VAL A 79 -1.14 30.90 -3.45
C VAL A 79 0.34 31.24 -3.54
N LEU A 80 0.75 32.16 -4.42
CA LEU A 80 2.14 32.62 -4.49
C LEU A 80 2.61 33.17 -3.14
N ARG A 81 1.77 33.99 -2.47
CA ARG A 81 2.04 34.48 -1.11
C ARG A 81 2.17 33.36 -0.09
N PHE A 82 1.34 32.32 -0.17
CA PHE A 82 1.42 31.15 0.72
C PHE A 82 2.79 30.46 0.65
N PHE A 83 3.40 30.40 -0.54
CA PHE A 83 4.75 29.86 -0.76
C PHE A 83 5.86 30.91 -0.67
N LYS A 84 5.53 32.15 -0.31
CA LYS A 84 6.43 33.31 -0.30
C LYS A 84 7.13 33.54 -1.65
N ALA A 85 6.48 33.19 -2.75
CA ALA A 85 6.94 33.46 -4.11
C ALA A 85 6.48 34.86 -4.53
N ASP A 86 7.41 35.73 -4.91
CA ASP A 86 7.09 37.07 -5.41
C ASP A 86 6.48 36.95 -6.82
N PRO A 87 5.27 37.51 -7.08
CA PRO A 87 4.64 37.47 -8.41
C PRO A 87 5.42 38.19 -9.53
N THR A 88 6.44 38.98 -9.19
CA THR A 88 7.37 39.57 -10.17
C THR A 88 8.48 38.62 -10.60
N GLU A 89 8.83 37.65 -9.74
CA GLU A 89 9.89 36.65 -9.99
C GLU A 89 9.33 35.28 -10.38
N PHE A 90 8.09 34.99 -9.98
CA PHE A 90 7.42 33.71 -10.17
C PHE A 90 6.01 33.86 -10.73
N ASP A 91 5.61 32.90 -11.55
CA ASP A 91 4.24 32.72 -11.99
C ASP A 91 3.69 31.37 -11.50
N LEU A 92 2.37 31.25 -11.40
CA LEU A 92 1.69 30.02 -10.99
C LEU A 92 0.72 29.57 -12.08
N VAL A 93 0.99 28.36 -12.59
CA VAL A 93 0.15 27.64 -13.53
C VAL A 93 -0.72 26.63 -12.76
N PHE A 94 -2.03 26.73 -12.87
CA PHE A 94 -2.93 25.73 -12.32
C PHE A 94 -2.90 24.45 -13.15
N VAL A 95 -2.69 23.32 -12.47
CA VAL A 95 -2.63 21.99 -13.10
C VAL A 95 -3.52 21.02 -12.33
N ALA A 96 -3.87 19.87 -12.91
CA ALA A 96 -4.73 18.89 -12.22
C ALA A 96 -4.11 18.32 -10.93
N ASN A 97 -2.78 18.17 -10.90
CA ASN A 97 -1.99 17.67 -9.78
C ASN A 97 -0.48 17.81 -10.10
N ALA A 98 0.40 17.50 -9.14
CA ALA A 98 1.85 17.56 -9.36
C ALA A 98 2.34 16.74 -10.57
N THR A 99 1.74 15.57 -10.84
CA THR A 99 2.09 14.76 -12.03
C THR A 99 1.77 15.49 -13.32
N ALA A 100 0.65 16.22 -13.40
CA ALA A 100 0.32 17.04 -14.55
C ALA A 100 1.32 18.20 -14.74
N GLY A 101 1.76 18.83 -13.66
CA GLY A 101 2.83 19.83 -13.71
C GLY A 101 4.17 19.26 -14.22
N ILE A 102 4.56 18.08 -13.73
CA ILE A 102 5.78 17.37 -14.18
C ILE A 102 5.68 17.05 -15.68
N LYS A 103 4.52 16.57 -16.15
CA LYS A 103 4.29 16.31 -17.58
C LYS A 103 4.39 17.57 -18.42
N LEU A 104 3.82 18.69 -17.96
CA LEU A 104 3.88 19.96 -18.67
C LEU A 104 5.33 20.45 -18.85
N VAL A 105 6.15 20.32 -17.81
CA VAL A 105 7.59 20.58 -17.88
C VAL A 105 8.24 19.60 -18.86
N SER A 106 8.03 18.30 -18.70
CA SER A 106 8.58 17.28 -19.62
C SER A 106 8.21 17.51 -21.08
N ASP A 107 6.99 17.93 -21.37
CA ASP A 107 6.50 18.19 -22.72
C ASP A 107 7.18 19.43 -23.34
N THR A 108 7.56 20.40 -22.51
CA THR A 108 8.36 21.55 -22.93
C THR A 108 9.76 21.11 -23.34
N PHE A 109 10.41 20.26 -22.55
CA PHE A 109 11.75 19.75 -22.85
C PHE A 109 11.78 18.77 -24.03
N ARG A 110 10.71 18.00 -24.24
CA ARG A 110 10.52 17.17 -25.46
C ARG A 110 10.46 18.02 -26.74
N GLY A 111 10.12 19.30 -26.60
CA GLY A 111 10.05 20.26 -27.69
C GLY A 111 11.38 20.49 -28.43
N PHE A 112 12.51 20.36 -27.72
CA PHE A 112 13.83 20.63 -28.26
C PHE A 112 14.20 19.67 -29.41
N PRO A 113 14.69 20.19 -30.57
CA PRO A 113 14.99 19.35 -31.73
C PRO A 113 16.00 18.23 -31.48
N GLN A 114 16.98 18.46 -30.60
CA GLN A 114 18.04 17.51 -30.25
C GLN A 114 17.71 16.65 -29.01
N GLY A 115 16.49 16.77 -28.48
CA GLY A 115 16.10 16.20 -27.20
C GLY A 115 16.74 16.95 -26.02
N PHE A 116 16.68 16.31 -24.86
CA PHE A 116 17.25 16.80 -23.61
C PHE A 116 17.80 15.64 -22.77
N ASP A 117 18.72 15.96 -21.87
CA ASP A 117 19.24 15.02 -20.90
C ASP A 117 18.51 15.14 -19.56
N TYR A 118 18.27 14.00 -18.89
CA TYR A 118 17.50 13.98 -17.65
C TYR A 118 18.21 13.25 -16.51
N PHE A 119 18.45 13.98 -15.44
CA PHE A 119 18.94 13.42 -14.20
C PHE A 119 17.83 13.44 -13.16
N TYR A 120 17.71 12.40 -12.35
CA TYR A 120 16.72 12.38 -11.29
C TYR A 120 17.20 11.63 -10.05
N HIS A 121 16.73 12.07 -8.89
CA HIS A 121 17.11 11.43 -7.63
C HIS A 121 16.38 10.09 -7.42
N GLN A 122 17.04 9.10 -6.83
CA GLN A 122 16.51 7.74 -6.61
C GLN A 122 15.21 7.69 -5.78
N ALA A 123 15.04 8.66 -4.88
CA ALA A 123 13.84 8.81 -4.05
C ALA A 123 12.62 9.37 -4.79
N SER A 124 12.76 9.69 -6.08
CA SER A 124 11.70 10.24 -6.91
C SER A 124 10.45 9.37 -6.93
N HIS A 125 9.29 10.04 -6.86
CA HIS A 125 8.01 9.40 -7.14
C HIS A 125 7.94 8.97 -8.62
N THR A 126 7.13 7.96 -8.95
CA THR A 126 6.99 7.44 -10.32
C THR A 126 6.70 8.52 -11.37
N SER A 127 6.06 9.63 -10.99
CA SER A 127 5.83 10.79 -11.86
C SER A 127 7.12 11.42 -12.38
N LEU A 128 8.12 11.62 -11.51
CA LEU A 128 9.45 12.10 -11.90
C LEU A 128 10.26 11.02 -12.63
N VAL A 129 10.14 9.76 -12.24
CA VAL A 129 10.80 8.64 -12.95
C VAL A 129 10.30 8.54 -14.39
N GLY A 130 9.01 8.82 -14.63
CA GLY A 130 8.39 8.74 -15.95
C GLY A 130 9.02 9.69 -16.99
N VAL A 131 9.50 10.86 -16.58
CA VAL A 131 10.15 11.86 -17.45
C VAL A 131 11.34 11.28 -18.20
N ARG A 132 12.02 10.28 -17.62
CA ARG A 132 13.16 9.60 -18.25
C ARG A 132 12.84 8.93 -19.59
N GLN A 133 11.57 8.63 -19.86
CA GLN A 133 11.13 8.03 -21.13
C GLN A 133 11.05 9.07 -22.27
N GLU A 134 11.02 10.35 -21.91
CA GLU A 134 10.94 11.46 -22.87
C GLU A 134 12.31 12.10 -23.13
N ALA A 135 13.28 11.80 -22.27
CA ALA A 135 14.65 12.26 -22.39
C ALA A 135 15.44 11.42 -23.39
N ARG A 136 16.42 12.04 -24.03
CA ARG A 136 17.36 11.35 -24.92
C ARG A 136 18.25 10.40 -24.13
N ASN A 137 18.86 10.92 -23.06
CA ASN A 137 19.61 10.16 -22.09
C ASN A 137 19.03 10.40 -20.69
N SER A 138 19.11 9.41 -19.83
CA SER A 138 18.73 9.60 -18.43
C SER A 138 19.60 8.85 -17.45
N ARG A 139 19.82 9.45 -16.27
CA ARG A 139 20.58 8.85 -15.17
C ARG A 139 19.86 9.05 -13.85
N CYS A 140 19.71 7.97 -13.09
CA CYS A 140 19.25 8.02 -11.70
C CYS A 140 20.47 8.25 -10.81
N LEU A 141 20.38 9.19 -9.87
CA LEU A 141 21.42 9.51 -8.90
C LEU A 141 20.91 9.25 -7.49
N ASP A 142 21.73 8.72 -6.60
CA ASP A 142 21.53 8.90 -5.16
C ASP A 142 22.14 10.24 -4.69
N SER A 143 22.24 10.43 -3.36
CA SER A 143 22.78 11.68 -2.81
C SER A 143 24.30 11.79 -2.95
N ASP A 144 25.03 10.67 -2.94
CA ASP A 144 26.49 10.65 -3.08
C ASP A 144 26.86 10.85 -4.55
N ASP A 145 26.19 10.15 -5.46
CA ASP A 145 26.27 10.34 -6.91
C ASP A 145 25.98 11.79 -7.31
N PHE A 146 25.01 12.44 -6.65
CA PHE A 146 24.70 13.85 -6.89
C PHE A 146 25.87 14.77 -6.54
N ASP A 147 26.47 14.59 -5.37
CA ASP A 147 27.61 15.42 -4.96
C ASP A 147 28.85 15.17 -5.85
N GLU A 148 29.06 13.95 -6.34
CA GLU A 148 30.09 13.66 -7.36
C GLU A 148 29.79 14.34 -8.71
N TRP A 149 28.55 14.24 -9.19
CA TRP A 149 28.11 14.86 -10.44
C TRP A 149 28.28 16.38 -10.42
N ILE A 150 27.97 17.04 -9.30
CA ILE A 150 28.20 18.48 -9.14
C ILE A 150 29.69 18.82 -9.15
N LYS A 151 30.55 18.01 -8.52
CA LYS A 151 32.01 18.25 -8.50
C LYS A 151 32.65 18.12 -9.88
N GLN A 152 32.17 17.18 -10.69
CA GLN A 152 32.64 16.96 -12.06
C GLN A 152 32.15 18.04 -13.04
N GLY A 153 31.23 18.91 -12.60
CA GLY A 153 30.46 19.81 -13.45
C GLY A 153 29.26 19.05 -14.02
N PRO A 154 28.04 19.59 -13.96
CA PRO A 154 26.85 18.86 -14.38
C PRO A 154 26.81 18.70 -15.90
N HIS A 155 27.26 17.55 -16.38
CA HIS A 155 27.19 17.13 -17.79
C HIS A 155 27.04 15.61 -17.86
N LEU A 156 26.54 15.09 -18.98
CA LEU A 156 26.81 13.72 -19.40
C LEU A 156 28.10 13.75 -20.22
N GLU A 157 28.95 12.72 -20.09
CA GLU A 157 30.14 12.54 -20.93
C GLU A 157 29.74 12.72 -22.40
N ALA A 158 30.07 13.88 -22.97
CA ALA A 158 29.68 14.21 -24.32
C ALA A 158 30.64 13.50 -25.28
N GLU A 159 30.11 12.84 -26.30
CA GLU A 159 30.93 12.46 -27.46
C GLU A 159 31.54 13.73 -28.08
N ILE A 160 32.83 13.66 -28.42
CA ILE A 160 33.59 14.77 -29.00
C ILE A 160 32.88 15.24 -30.28
N GLY A 161 32.33 16.46 -30.25
CA GLY A 161 31.58 17.06 -31.37
C GLY A 161 30.09 17.36 -31.10
N SER A 162 29.56 17.05 -29.91
CA SER A 162 28.19 17.39 -29.51
C SER A 162 27.97 18.90 -29.33
N HIS A 163 26.85 19.43 -29.86
CA HIS A 163 26.34 20.77 -29.54
C HIS A 163 25.97 20.89 -28.04
N PRO A 164 25.97 22.12 -27.47
CA PRO A 164 25.54 22.36 -26.08
C PRO A 164 24.12 21.82 -25.85
N GLN A 165 23.94 21.06 -24.77
CA GLN A 165 22.71 20.31 -24.50
C GLN A 165 21.95 20.87 -23.30
N VAL A 166 20.62 20.91 -23.41
CA VAL A 166 19.74 21.30 -22.29
C VAL A 166 19.53 20.10 -21.39
N THR A 167 19.74 20.30 -20.08
CA THR A 167 19.59 19.26 -19.06
C THR A 167 18.50 19.63 -18.07
N LEU A 168 17.72 18.64 -17.63
CA LEU A 168 16.75 18.78 -16.55
C LEU A 168 17.13 17.86 -15.38
N PHE A 169 17.20 18.42 -14.17
CA PHE A 169 17.38 17.67 -12.93
C PHE A 169 16.09 17.67 -12.10
N GLY A 170 15.51 16.49 -11.88
CA GLY A 170 14.29 16.29 -11.12
C GLY A 170 14.53 15.63 -9.75
N TYR A 171 14.03 16.22 -8.66
CA TYR A 171 14.14 15.58 -7.34
C TYR A 171 12.98 15.97 -6.40
N PRO A 172 12.62 15.11 -5.44
CA PRO A 172 11.62 15.45 -4.45
C PRO A 172 12.22 16.28 -3.31
N ALA A 173 11.49 17.28 -2.81
CA ALA A 173 11.83 17.95 -1.55
C ALA A 173 11.69 17.01 -0.33
N GLN A 174 10.75 16.07 -0.42
CA GLN A 174 10.51 15.03 0.59
C GLN A 174 10.07 13.74 -0.08
N SER A 175 10.69 12.63 0.31
CA SER A 175 10.30 11.30 -0.13
C SER A 175 8.89 10.96 0.35
N ASN A 176 8.04 10.52 -0.59
CA ASN A 176 6.69 10.05 -0.33
C ASN A 176 6.64 8.66 0.34
N MET A 177 7.78 7.97 0.38
CA MET A 177 7.92 6.62 0.92
C MET A 177 8.22 6.64 2.43
N ASP A 178 9.32 7.28 2.81
CA ASP A 178 9.96 7.20 4.13
C ASP A 178 10.09 8.56 4.82
N GLY A 179 9.62 9.63 4.18
CA GLY A 179 9.63 10.98 4.74
C GLY A 179 10.97 11.69 4.68
N ARG A 180 12.04 11.08 4.15
CA ARG A 180 13.36 11.73 4.09
C ARG A 180 13.29 13.03 3.30
N ARG A 181 13.84 14.12 3.85
CA ARG A 181 13.93 15.42 3.17
C ARG A 181 15.27 15.58 2.46
N TYR A 182 15.22 16.21 1.29
CA TYR A 182 16.40 16.50 0.49
C TYR A 182 16.72 17.99 0.52
N PRO A 183 18.00 18.37 0.39
CA PRO A 183 18.40 19.78 0.48
C PRO A 183 17.75 20.64 -0.61
N LEU A 184 17.00 21.67 -0.19
CA LEU A 184 16.40 22.64 -1.12
C LEU A 184 17.46 23.50 -1.83
N ASN A 185 18.67 23.60 -1.27
CA ASN A 185 19.77 24.36 -1.86
C ASN A 185 20.49 23.64 -3.01
N TRP A 186 20.10 22.41 -3.36
CA TRP A 186 20.65 21.73 -4.54
C TRP A 186 20.42 22.51 -5.83
N CYS A 187 19.29 23.21 -5.97
CA CYS A 187 19.05 24.10 -7.10
C CYS A 187 20.12 25.19 -7.23
N GLN A 188 20.49 25.81 -6.10
CA GLN A 188 21.57 26.80 -6.08
C GLN A 188 22.93 26.19 -6.43
N LYS A 189 23.25 24.99 -5.91
CA LYS A 189 24.51 24.30 -6.22
C LYS A 189 24.62 24.01 -7.73
N ILE A 190 23.54 23.51 -8.34
CA ILE A 190 23.47 23.23 -9.78
C ILE A 190 23.70 24.52 -10.57
N ARG A 191 22.93 25.57 -10.28
CA ARG A 191 23.02 26.85 -11.00
C ARG A 191 24.45 27.41 -10.98
N ARG A 192 25.13 27.36 -9.81
CA ARG A 192 26.53 27.77 -9.66
C ARG A 192 27.50 26.90 -10.45
N ALA A 193 27.32 25.60 -10.43
CA ALA A 193 28.18 24.67 -11.17
C ALA A 193 28.02 24.82 -12.69
N SER A 194 26.79 25.06 -13.17
CA SER A 194 26.47 25.28 -14.59
C SER A 194 26.88 26.66 -15.11
N SER A 195 27.06 27.66 -14.23
CA SER A 195 27.47 29.01 -14.66
C SER A 195 28.85 29.05 -15.34
N ASN A 196 29.66 28.01 -15.13
CA ASN A 196 31.00 27.88 -15.71
C ASN A 196 31.05 26.94 -16.92
N THR A 197 29.91 26.44 -17.38
CA THR A 197 29.82 25.50 -18.51
C THR A 197 28.87 26.04 -19.59
N ASP A 198 29.06 25.61 -20.83
CA ASP A 198 28.12 25.92 -21.93
C ASP A 198 26.80 25.11 -21.83
N ASN A 199 26.63 24.29 -20.78
CA ASN A 199 25.47 23.45 -20.57
C ASN A 199 24.42 24.14 -19.69
N GLN A 200 23.23 24.32 -20.25
CA GLN A 200 22.10 24.88 -19.51
C GLN A 200 21.38 23.79 -18.72
N VAL A 201 21.44 23.87 -17.39
CA VAL A 201 20.80 22.90 -16.48
C VAL A 201 19.65 23.56 -15.73
N TYR A 202 18.47 22.96 -15.84
CA TYR A 202 17.25 23.39 -15.16
C TYR A 202 16.88 22.42 -14.05
N THR A 203 16.11 22.90 -13.08
CA THR A 203 15.74 22.16 -11.88
C THR A 203 14.22 22.04 -11.71
N LEU A 204 13.75 20.81 -11.49
CA LEU A 204 12.36 20.48 -11.23
C LEU A 204 12.24 19.88 -9.83
N LEU A 205 11.67 20.66 -8.92
CA LEU A 205 11.41 20.26 -7.54
C LEU A 205 10.00 19.69 -7.39
N ASP A 206 9.89 18.43 -6.99
CA ASP A 206 8.62 17.87 -6.50
C ASP A 206 8.44 18.20 -5.02
N ALA A 207 7.65 19.24 -4.74
CA ALA A 207 7.35 19.69 -3.40
C ALA A 207 6.02 19.13 -2.85
N ALA A 208 5.33 18.23 -3.58
CA ALA A 208 3.98 17.81 -3.25
C ALA A 208 3.89 17.11 -1.88
N ALA A 209 4.84 16.24 -1.53
CA ALA A 209 4.88 15.58 -0.23
C ALA A 209 5.42 16.50 0.88
N TYR A 210 6.32 17.44 0.55
CA TYR A 210 6.91 18.37 1.51
C TYR A 210 5.91 19.43 1.98
N ALA A 211 5.24 20.08 1.03
CA ALA A 211 4.29 21.16 1.27
C ALA A 211 3.03 20.71 2.03
N ALA A 212 2.75 19.40 2.07
CA ALA A 212 1.62 18.83 2.81
C ALA A 212 1.67 19.17 4.30
N THR A 213 2.86 19.24 4.90
CA THR A 213 3.02 19.45 6.34
C THR A 213 4.19 20.38 6.70
N SER A 214 4.80 21.06 5.72
CA SER A 214 5.99 21.88 5.94
C SER A 214 5.90 23.20 5.17
N PRO A 215 6.43 24.32 5.73
CA PRO A 215 6.48 25.59 5.04
C PRO A 215 7.53 25.54 3.92
N LEU A 216 7.08 25.63 2.66
CA LEU A 216 7.98 25.87 1.52
C LEU A 216 8.20 27.38 1.37
N ASN A 217 9.46 27.80 1.24
CA ASN A 217 9.84 29.20 1.12
C ASN A 217 10.58 29.47 -0.19
N LEU A 218 9.94 30.22 -1.08
CA LEU A 218 10.50 30.64 -2.38
C LEU A 218 10.89 32.13 -2.41
N SER A 219 11.07 32.76 -1.25
CA SER A 219 11.34 34.21 -1.15
C SER A 219 12.69 34.67 -1.71
N ASN A 220 13.52 33.76 -2.21
CA ASN A 220 14.81 34.07 -2.79
C ASN A 220 14.96 33.32 -4.12
N ALA A 221 14.71 34.04 -5.21
CA ALA A 221 14.79 33.55 -6.59
C ALA A 221 16.16 32.97 -6.98
N GLU A 222 17.26 33.40 -6.35
CA GLU A 222 18.60 32.86 -6.63
C GLU A 222 18.79 31.43 -6.11
N THR A 223 18.06 31.09 -5.04
CA THR A 223 18.10 29.75 -4.43
C THR A 223 16.95 28.86 -4.84
N ALA A 224 15.92 29.43 -5.46
CA ALA A 224 14.72 28.73 -5.84
C ALA A 224 14.93 27.78 -7.03
N PRO A 225 14.15 26.69 -7.11
CA PRO A 225 14.06 25.86 -8.29
C PRO A 225 13.47 26.65 -9.47
N ASP A 226 13.80 26.21 -10.69
CA ASP A 226 13.22 26.76 -11.92
C ASP A 226 11.74 26.39 -12.04
N PHE A 227 11.42 25.13 -11.69
CA PHE A 227 10.07 24.59 -11.68
C PHE A 227 9.80 23.94 -10.33
N THR A 228 8.70 24.30 -9.68
CA THR A 228 8.25 23.66 -8.44
C THR A 228 6.82 23.16 -8.59
N VAL A 229 6.60 21.85 -8.40
CA VAL A 229 5.27 21.25 -8.45
C VAL A 229 4.71 20.98 -7.06
N VAL A 230 3.42 21.26 -6.88
CA VAL A 230 2.68 21.05 -5.64
C VAL A 230 1.31 20.41 -5.91
N SER A 231 0.77 19.73 -4.91
CA SER A 231 -0.60 19.15 -4.94
C SER A 231 -1.40 19.74 -3.77
N PHE A 232 -2.42 20.54 -4.06
CA PHE A 232 -3.20 21.22 -3.03
C PHE A 232 -4.07 20.25 -2.21
N TYR A 233 -4.56 19.17 -2.82
CA TYR A 233 -5.28 18.11 -2.09
C TYR A 233 -4.40 17.38 -1.07
N LYS A 234 -3.06 17.43 -1.18
CA LYS A 234 -2.17 16.88 -0.14
C LYS A 234 -2.04 17.79 1.07
N ILE A 235 -2.24 19.10 0.88
CA ILE A 235 -2.17 20.12 1.93
C ILE A 235 -3.53 20.28 2.60
N PHE A 236 -4.60 20.34 1.81
CA PHE A 236 -5.94 20.73 2.27
C PHE A 236 -7.00 19.62 2.21
N GLY A 237 -6.72 18.50 1.52
CA GLY A 237 -7.64 17.39 1.32
C GLY A 237 -8.73 17.61 0.26
N PHE A 238 -8.99 18.87 -0.06
CA PHE A 238 -9.80 19.37 -1.18
C PHE A 238 -9.35 20.81 -1.43
N PRO A 239 -9.27 21.30 -2.68
CA PRO A 239 -9.74 20.69 -3.93
C PRO A 239 -8.73 19.79 -4.63
N ASP A 240 -9.23 18.98 -5.57
CA ASP A 240 -8.43 18.21 -6.53
C ASP A 240 -7.79 19.15 -7.56
N LEU A 241 -6.69 19.77 -7.13
CA LEU A 241 -5.95 20.77 -7.88
C LEU A 241 -4.46 20.68 -7.51
N GLY A 242 -3.59 21.03 -8.44
CA GLY A 242 -2.16 21.21 -8.25
C GLY A 242 -1.69 22.56 -8.80
N GLY A 243 -0.43 22.86 -8.52
CA GLY A 243 0.23 24.07 -9.00
C GLY A 243 1.60 23.74 -9.57
N LEU A 244 1.95 24.40 -10.67
CA LEU A 244 3.32 24.50 -11.16
C LEU A 244 3.75 25.97 -10.97
N ILE A 245 4.63 26.20 -10.00
CA ILE A 245 5.26 27.50 -9.76
C ILE A 245 6.50 27.55 -10.63
N VAL A 246 6.60 28.57 -11.47
CA VAL A 246 7.67 28.73 -12.45
C VAL A 246 8.42 30.01 -12.20
N LYS A 247 9.76 29.94 -12.20
CA LYS A 247 10.59 31.14 -12.17
C LYS A 247 10.48 31.86 -13.52
N CYS A 248 10.07 33.12 -13.51
CA CYS A 248 9.79 33.92 -14.72
C CYS A 248 10.99 34.01 -15.66
N GLU A 249 12.23 33.98 -15.15
CA GLU A 249 13.44 33.98 -16.00
C GLU A 249 13.51 32.78 -16.95
N THR A 250 12.86 31.67 -16.60
CA THR A 250 12.85 30.43 -17.40
C THR A 250 11.72 30.41 -18.43
N ALA A 251 10.84 31.41 -18.45
CA ALA A 251 9.74 31.53 -19.41
C ALA A 251 10.13 31.28 -20.89
N PRO A 252 11.30 31.72 -21.39
CA PRO A 252 11.69 31.47 -22.78
C PRO A 252 11.74 30.00 -23.19
N ILE A 253 11.93 29.07 -22.23
CA ILE A 253 12.00 27.63 -22.52
C ILE A 253 10.66 27.09 -23.06
N PHE A 254 9.53 27.67 -22.63
CA PHE A 254 8.20 27.23 -23.04
C PHE A 254 7.90 27.54 -24.50
N LYS A 255 8.71 28.36 -25.18
CA LYS A 255 8.64 28.54 -26.65
C LYS A 255 8.93 27.25 -27.42
N GLN A 256 9.60 26.28 -26.80
CA GLN A 256 9.88 24.98 -27.42
C GLN A 256 8.67 24.04 -27.38
N ARG A 257 7.67 24.34 -26.53
CA ARG A 257 6.47 23.54 -26.40
C ARG A 257 5.71 23.51 -27.74
N ARG A 258 5.41 22.30 -28.22
CA ARG A 258 4.77 22.09 -29.53
C ARG A 258 3.24 22.06 -29.48
N TYR A 259 2.68 21.74 -28.32
CA TYR A 259 1.23 21.65 -28.12
C TYR A 259 0.66 23.01 -27.69
N PHE A 260 -0.55 23.32 -28.16
CA PHE A 260 -1.37 24.42 -27.69
C PHE A 260 -2.84 24.00 -27.66
N GLY A 261 -3.59 24.52 -26.69
CA GLY A 261 -5.04 24.35 -26.54
C GLY A 261 -5.82 25.65 -26.70
N GLY A 262 -7.16 25.55 -26.64
CA GLY A 262 -8.00 26.75 -26.56
C GLY A 262 -7.68 27.55 -25.30
N GLY A 263 -7.68 28.88 -25.36
CA GLY A 263 -7.35 29.73 -24.21
C GLY A 263 -5.88 30.15 -24.12
N THR A 264 -4.95 29.43 -24.77
CA THR A 264 -3.50 29.74 -24.81
C THR A 264 -3.03 30.40 -26.11
N VAL A 265 -3.92 30.50 -27.10
CA VAL A 265 -3.70 31.15 -28.40
C VAL A 265 -4.70 32.26 -28.65
N ASP A 266 -4.23 33.36 -29.26
CA ASP A 266 -5.07 34.48 -29.71
C ASP A 266 -5.71 34.21 -31.07
N MET A 267 -5.03 33.49 -31.95
CA MET A 267 -5.51 33.20 -33.30
C MET A 267 -4.91 31.90 -33.85
N VAL A 268 -5.72 31.13 -34.59
CA VAL A 268 -5.30 29.89 -35.26
C VAL A 268 -5.81 29.89 -36.71
N LEU A 269 -4.92 29.65 -37.67
CA LEU A 269 -5.24 29.43 -39.07
C LEU A 269 -5.17 27.92 -39.36
N CYS A 270 -6.28 27.36 -39.84
CA CYS A 270 -6.42 25.91 -40.07
C CYS A 270 -6.56 25.53 -41.56
N SER A 271 -6.50 26.50 -42.48
CA SER A 271 -6.80 26.28 -43.90
C SER A 271 -5.54 26.03 -44.73
N LYS A 272 -5.22 26.88 -45.71
CA LYS A 272 -4.06 26.67 -46.61
C LYS A 272 -2.70 26.91 -45.92
N GLU A 273 -2.71 27.62 -44.82
CA GLU A 273 -1.54 27.94 -44.00
C GLU A 273 -1.79 27.45 -42.57
N GLN A 274 -0.78 26.81 -41.99
CA GLN A 274 -0.77 26.36 -40.61
C GLN A 274 0.01 27.38 -39.77
N TRP A 275 -0.70 28.21 -39.02
CA TRP A 275 -0.11 29.25 -38.18
C TRP A 275 -0.96 29.49 -36.94
N HIS A 276 -0.32 29.82 -35.82
CA HIS A 276 -1.01 30.25 -34.61
C HIS A 276 -0.20 31.35 -33.91
N ALA A 277 -0.90 32.25 -33.21
CA ALA A 277 -0.30 33.21 -32.29
C ALA A 277 -0.61 32.80 -30.84
N PRO A 278 0.40 32.51 -30.01
CA PRO A 278 0.19 32.31 -28.58
C PRO A 278 -0.16 33.64 -27.91
N LYS A 279 -0.88 33.56 -26.79
CA LYS A 279 -1.03 34.70 -25.88
C LYS A 279 0.33 35.15 -25.36
N SER A 280 0.46 36.42 -24.99
CA SER A 280 1.76 37.02 -24.66
C SER A 280 1.78 37.86 -23.38
N GLN A 281 0.69 37.91 -22.61
CA GLN A 281 0.61 38.79 -21.45
C GLN A 281 1.23 38.18 -20.18
N SER A 282 0.99 36.89 -19.91
CA SER A 282 1.55 36.17 -18.77
C SER A 282 1.98 34.74 -19.15
N LEU A 283 2.83 34.12 -18.32
CA LEU A 283 3.32 32.77 -18.59
C LEU A 283 2.22 31.72 -18.39
N HIS A 284 1.40 31.86 -17.35
CA HIS A 284 0.28 30.95 -17.10
C HIS A 284 -0.75 30.94 -18.24
N GLU A 285 -1.01 32.08 -18.89
CA GLU A 285 -1.92 32.13 -20.05
C GLU A 285 -1.46 31.29 -21.24
N VAL A 286 -0.15 31.03 -21.38
CA VAL A 286 0.40 30.19 -22.47
C VAL A 286 0.35 28.70 -22.12
N LEU A 287 0.23 28.38 -20.83
CA LEU A 287 0.40 27.04 -20.30
C LEU A 287 -0.89 26.39 -19.80
N GLU A 288 -1.90 27.18 -19.46
CA GLU A 288 -3.21 26.74 -19.00
C GLU A 288 -4.12 26.41 -20.19
N ASP A 289 -3.87 25.27 -20.84
CA ASP A 289 -4.69 24.82 -21.97
C ASP A 289 -6.13 24.51 -21.56
N GLY A 290 -7.06 25.11 -22.29
CA GLY A 290 -8.50 24.93 -22.11
C GLY A 290 -9.08 25.87 -21.06
N THR A 291 -10.34 25.61 -20.69
CA THR A 291 -10.98 26.32 -19.59
C THR A 291 -10.48 25.75 -18.26
N LEU A 292 -9.98 26.64 -17.40
CA LEU A 292 -9.52 26.30 -16.06
C LEU A 292 -10.61 25.64 -15.21
N PRO A 293 -10.25 24.78 -14.23
CA PRO A 293 -11.19 24.19 -13.29
C PRO A 293 -11.65 25.23 -12.25
N VAL A 294 -12.46 26.19 -12.70
CA VAL A 294 -12.87 27.39 -11.94
C VAL A 294 -13.33 27.03 -10.53
N HIS A 295 -14.23 26.06 -10.38
CA HIS A 295 -14.78 25.70 -9.08
C HIS A 295 -13.72 25.16 -8.11
N ASN A 296 -12.74 24.39 -8.61
CA ASN A 296 -11.62 23.93 -7.79
C ASN A 296 -10.70 25.10 -7.43
N ILE A 297 -10.49 26.07 -8.32
CA ILE A 297 -9.70 27.26 -7.98
C ILE A 297 -10.42 28.07 -6.89
N ILE A 298 -11.74 28.29 -7.00
CA ILE A 298 -12.51 28.98 -5.94
C ILE A 298 -12.46 28.20 -4.61
N ALA A 299 -12.58 26.88 -4.63
CA ALA A 299 -12.44 26.05 -3.44
C ALA A 299 -11.06 26.21 -2.76
N LEU A 300 -9.99 26.43 -3.53
CA LEU A 300 -8.65 26.66 -3.00
C LEU A 300 -8.59 27.93 -2.12
N ASP A 301 -9.39 28.95 -2.44
CA ASP A 301 -9.49 30.18 -1.65
C ASP A 301 -10.01 29.90 -0.24
N SER A 302 -11.12 29.16 -0.17
CA SER A 302 -11.71 28.67 1.08
C SER A 302 -10.76 27.74 1.83
N ALA A 303 -9.96 26.95 1.10
CA ALA A 303 -8.98 26.04 1.67
C ALA A 303 -7.84 26.75 2.38
N LEU A 304 -7.25 27.76 1.75
CA LEU A 304 -6.19 28.56 2.34
C LEU A 304 -6.66 29.23 3.65
N GLU A 305 -7.86 29.80 3.64
CA GLU A 305 -8.41 30.48 4.82
C GLU A 305 -8.76 29.51 5.94
N THR A 306 -9.48 28.43 5.62
CA THR A 306 -9.91 27.43 6.61
C THR A 306 -8.70 26.73 7.24
N HIS A 307 -7.71 26.35 6.43
CA HIS A 307 -6.48 25.74 6.93
C HIS A 307 -5.74 26.65 7.92
N HIS A 308 -5.61 27.94 7.61
CA HIS A 308 -4.98 28.89 8.52
C HIS A 308 -5.77 29.07 9.82
N LYS A 309 -7.11 29.14 9.75
CA LYS A 309 -7.98 29.25 10.93
C LYS A 309 -7.88 28.03 11.85
N LEU A 310 -7.84 26.82 11.29
CA LEU A 310 -7.80 25.59 12.06
C LEU A 310 -6.41 25.33 12.67
N TYR A 311 -5.36 25.48 11.87
CA TYR A 311 -4.03 24.98 12.23
C TYR A 311 -3.00 26.07 12.51
N GLY A 312 -3.30 27.34 12.21
CA GLY A 312 -2.32 28.41 12.28
C GLY A 312 -1.38 28.41 11.08
N SER A 313 -0.08 28.52 11.31
CA SER A 313 0.93 28.55 10.26
C SER A 313 1.36 27.13 9.85
N MET A 314 1.95 26.99 8.66
CA MET A 314 2.60 25.73 8.26
C MET A 314 3.78 25.36 9.16
N ALA A 315 4.38 26.32 9.89
CA ALA A 315 5.41 26.02 10.88
C ALA A 315 4.84 25.32 12.12
N ASP A 316 3.61 25.70 12.54
CA ASP A 316 2.90 25.04 13.63
C ASP A 316 2.55 23.59 13.24
N VAL A 317 2.01 23.40 12.02
CA VAL A 317 1.76 22.06 11.45
C VAL A 317 3.04 21.23 11.37
N ALA A 318 4.14 21.82 10.89
CA ALA A 318 5.42 21.13 10.81
C ALA A 318 5.92 20.69 12.19
N SER A 319 5.86 21.59 13.18
CA SER A 319 6.30 21.29 14.55
C SER A 319 5.47 20.15 15.16
N HIS A 320 4.15 20.21 15.05
CA HIS A 320 3.23 19.19 15.56
C HIS A 320 3.44 17.83 14.88
N THR A 321 3.45 17.81 13.56
CA THR A 321 3.61 16.55 12.80
C THR A 321 5.00 15.94 12.99
N SER A 322 6.06 16.74 13.11
CA SER A 322 7.39 16.27 13.50
C SER A 322 7.41 15.70 14.92
N PHE A 323 6.77 16.35 15.89
CA PHE A 323 6.63 15.83 17.26
C PHE A 323 5.95 14.44 17.28
N LEU A 324 4.84 14.29 16.57
CA LEU A 324 4.11 13.03 16.47
C LEU A 324 4.95 11.95 15.75
N ALA A 325 5.63 12.30 14.66
CA ALA A 325 6.49 11.39 13.93
C ALA A 325 7.66 10.90 14.79
N SER A 326 8.33 11.78 15.54
CA SER A 326 9.40 11.38 16.47
C SER A 326 8.87 10.44 17.57
N ARG A 327 7.67 10.70 18.09
CA ARG A 327 7.03 9.82 19.08
C ARG A 327 6.70 8.46 18.50
N LEU A 328 6.16 8.41 17.29
CA LEU A 328 5.82 7.18 16.59
C LEU A 328 7.07 6.36 16.28
N TYR A 329 8.11 6.99 15.72
CA TYR A 329 9.38 6.34 15.38
C TYR A 329 9.98 5.65 16.61
N ARG A 330 10.21 6.41 17.69
CA ARG A 330 10.78 5.88 18.93
C ARG A 330 9.87 4.84 19.58
N GLY A 331 8.55 4.97 19.38
CA GLY A 331 7.55 4.01 19.86
C GLY A 331 7.67 2.64 19.20
N LEU A 332 7.78 2.62 17.86
CA LEU A 332 7.95 1.41 17.06
C LEU A 332 9.35 0.80 17.22
N GLU A 333 10.38 1.65 17.18
CA GLU A 333 11.78 1.24 17.32
C GLU A 333 12.05 0.53 18.65
N ARG A 334 11.32 0.86 19.74
CA ARG A 334 11.52 0.26 21.06
C ARG A 334 10.83 -1.09 21.25
N ILE A 335 9.99 -1.53 20.30
CA ILE A 335 9.27 -2.80 20.45
C ILE A 335 10.22 -3.96 20.16
N ARG A 336 10.39 -4.84 21.15
CA ARG A 336 11.26 -6.01 21.11
C ARG A 336 10.44 -7.23 21.55
N HIS A 337 10.62 -8.36 20.89
CA HIS A 337 10.06 -9.63 21.33
C HIS A 337 10.69 -10.07 22.66
N GLY A 338 10.10 -11.09 23.30
CA GLY A 338 10.61 -11.64 24.56
C GLY A 338 12.05 -12.17 24.49
N ASN A 339 12.55 -12.50 23.28
CA ASN A 339 13.93 -12.92 23.03
C ASN A 339 14.89 -11.75 22.74
N GLY A 340 14.42 -10.50 22.76
CA GLY A 340 15.24 -9.30 22.50
C GLY A 340 15.36 -8.91 21.03
N GLU A 341 14.80 -9.66 20.08
CA GLU A 341 14.80 -9.26 18.66
C GLU A 341 13.83 -8.09 18.40
N PRO A 342 14.15 -7.13 17.50
CA PRO A 342 13.26 -6.04 17.12
C PRO A 342 12.05 -6.56 16.32
N LEU A 343 10.86 -6.14 16.74
CA LEU A 343 9.63 -6.39 16.00
C LEU A 343 9.56 -5.57 14.71
N CYS A 344 9.97 -4.30 14.78
CA CYS A 344 9.92 -3.37 13.65
C CYS A 344 11.31 -3.19 13.04
N VAL A 345 11.43 -3.36 11.71
CA VAL A 345 12.61 -3.00 10.93
C VAL A 345 12.34 -1.65 10.26
N MET A 346 13.02 -0.61 10.75
CA MET A 346 12.82 0.77 10.32
C MET A 346 13.62 1.07 9.04
N TYR A 347 12.97 1.69 8.05
CA TYR A 347 13.63 2.20 6.83
C TYR A 347 13.78 3.72 6.85
N SER A 348 12.89 4.42 7.54
CA SER A 348 13.04 5.87 7.77
C SER A 348 14.24 6.16 8.67
N THR A 349 14.91 7.29 8.40
CA THR A 349 16.02 7.78 9.21
C THR A 349 15.57 8.15 10.62
N SER A 350 16.41 7.87 11.62
CA SER A 350 16.10 8.20 13.00
C SER A 350 15.95 9.70 13.21
N PRO A 351 14.96 10.17 14.01
CA PRO A 351 14.87 11.58 14.42
C PRO A 351 16.10 12.08 15.17
N ASP A 352 16.87 11.18 15.78
CA ASP A 352 18.05 11.47 16.58
C ASP A 352 19.36 11.38 15.78
N ASP A 353 19.29 11.07 14.48
CA ASP A 353 20.45 10.97 13.62
C ASP A 353 21.00 12.36 13.27
N ALA A 354 22.17 12.67 13.83
CA ALA A 354 22.89 13.93 13.57
C ALA A 354 23.29 14.10 12.09
N ASN A 355 23.37 13.01 11.32
CA ASN A 355 23.69 13.01 9.90
C ASN A 355 22.44 13.09 9.01
N ALA A 356 21.23 13.19 9.58
CA ALA A 356 19.97 13.26 8.82
C ALA A 356 19.80 14.51 7.94
N GLY A 357 20.81 15.38 7.82
CA GLY A 357 20.85 16.51 6.90
C GLY A 357 19.64 17.43 7.05
N SER A 358 18.72 17.39 6.07
CA SER A 358 17.50 18.22 6.04
C SER A 358 16.35 17.70 6.92
N GLY A 359 16.59 16.64 7.70
CA GLY A 359 15.62 16.02 8.60
C GLY A 359 14.58 15.14 7.88
N ASN A 360 13.52 14.79 8.61
CA ASN A 360 12.45 13.93 8.10
C ASN A 360 11.08 14.63 8.21
N GLY A 361 10.24 14.38 7.22
CA GLY A 361 8.82 14.65 7.29
C GLY A 361 8.07 13.61 8.13
N PRO A 362 6.75 13.79 8.29
CA PRO A 362 5.95 12.96 9.18
C PRO A 362 5.49 11.65 8.53
N VAL A 363 6.41 10.95 7.88
CA VAL A 363 6.18 9.66 7.22
C VAL A 363 7.20 8.67 7.74
N ILE A 364 6.74 7.47 8.08
CA ILE A 364 7.56 6.40 8.65
C ILE A 364 7.33 5.13 7.83
N ALA A 365 8.41 4.63 7.23
CA ALA A 365 8.46 3.37 6.52
C ALA A 365 9.14 2.29 7.38
N PHE A 366 8.49 1.13 7.50
CA PHE A 366 9.03 -0.02 8.23
C PHE A 366 8.41 -1.33 7.74
N ASN A 367 8.97 -2.46 8.17
CA ASN A 367 8.39 -3.79 8.06
C ASN A 367 8.40 -4.50 9.41
N LEU A 368 7.66 -5.60 9.53
CA LEU A 368 7.53 -6.37 10.77
C LEU A 368 8.25 -7.72 10.64
N ARG A 369 8.89 -8.17 11.72
CA ARG A 369 9.48 -9.51 11.85
C ARG A 369 8.89 -10.25 13.03
N SER A 370 8.77 -11.57 12.94
CA SER A 370 8.38 -12.41 14.07
C SER A 370 9.52 -12.59 15.06
N HIS A 371 9.24 -13.18 16.22
CA HIS A 371 10.28 -13.58 17.19
C HIS A 371 11.31 -14.55 16.59
N LEU A 372 10.96 -15.31 15.55
CA LEU A 372 11.88 -16.21 14.83
C LEU A 372 12.70 -15.49 13.75
N GLY A 373 12.53 -14.18 13.60
CA GLY A 373 13.21 -13.38 12.60
C GLY A 373 12.63 -13.51 11.18
N THR A 374 11.47 -14.15 11.01
CA THR A 374 10.79 -14.25 9.71
C THR A 374 9.99 -12.98 9.42
N TRP A 375 9.91 -12.57 8.15
CA TRP A 375 9.07 -11.44 7.77
C TRP A 375 7.59 -11.75 7.97
N ILE A 376 6.84 -10.77 8.47
CA ILE A 376 5.38 -10.81 8.52
C ILE A 376 4.85 -10.24 7.19
N SER A 377 3.85 -10.91 6.62
CA SER A 377 3.25 -10.50 5.35
C SER A 377 2.51 -9.16 5.50
N LEU A 378 2.72 -8.25 4.56
CA LEU A 378 1.94 -7.03 4.38
C LEU A 378 0.46 -7.37 4.13
N ALA A 379 0.16 -8.45 3.42
CA ALA A 379 -1.22 -8.87 3.17
C ALA A 379 -1.95 -9.31 4.46
N GLU A 380 -1.24 -9.97 5.38
CA GLU A 380 -1.78 -10.30 6.72
C GLU A 380 -1.94 -9.04 7.56
N PHE A 381 -0.95 -8.15 7.51
CA PHE A 381 -0.98 -6.86 8.20
C PHE A 381 -2.17 -5.99 7.75
N GLU A 382 -2.40 -5.88 6.44
CA GLU A 382 -3.52 -5.15 5.85
C GLU A 382 -4.88 -5.65 6.34
N LYS A 383 -5.08 -6.98 6.41
CA LYS A 383 -6.33 -7.57 6.91
C LYS A 383 -6.61 -7.11 8.34
N LEU A 384 -5.60 -7.12 9.22
CA LEU A 384 -5.75 -6.72 10.62
C LEU A 384 -5.95 -5.20 10.76
N VAL A 385 -5.23 -4.39 10.00
CA VAL A 385 -5.37 -2.93 9.94
C VAL A 385 -6.78 -2.53 9.51
N VAL A 386 -7.33 -3.17 8.48
CA VAL A 386 -8.72 -2.94 8.02
C VAL A 386 -9.73 -3.33 9.11
N LEU A 387 -9.56 -4.49 9.75
CA LEU A 387 -10.45 -4.94 10.84
C LEU A 387 -10.43 -3.98 12.04
N LYS A 388 -9.28 -3.37 12.33
CA LYS A 388 -9.11 -2.39 13.42
C LYS A 388 -9.35 -0.94 12.98
N LYS A 389 -9.87 -0.72 11.76
CA LYS A 389 -10.22 0.59 11.21
C LYS A 389 -9.04 1.59 11.19
N PHE A 390 -7.84 1.08 10.94
CA PHE A 390 -6.69 1.91 10.60
C PHE A 390 -6.62 2.09 9.07
N HIS A 391 -6.37 3.31 8.60
CA HIS A 391 -6.18 3.59 7.18
C HIS A 391 -4.70 3.87 6.90
N ILE A 392 -4.01 2.88 6.35
CA ILE A 392 -2.55 2.88 6.13
C ILE A 392 -2.29 2.36 4.71
N ARG A 393 -1.16 2.74 4.12
CA ARG A 393 -0.72 2.23 2.82
C ARG A 393 0.49 1.30 2.96
N THR A 394 0.48 0.26 2.15
CA THR A 394 1.50 -0.80 2.07
C THR A 394 1.93 -1.02 0.61
N GLY A 395 3.05 -1.71 0.41
CA GLY A 395 3.53 -2.12 -0.91
C GLY A 395 4.67 -1.25 -1.46
N GLY A 396 4.71 -1.06 -2.78
CA GLY A 396 5.80 -0.34 -3.46
C GLY A 396 5.70 1.20 -3.44
N LEU A 397 4.63 1.76 -2.88
CA LEU A 397 4.43 3.19 -2.57
C LEU A 397 4.71 4.22 -3.69
N CYS A 398 4.82 3.76 -4.94
CA CYS A 398 5.19 4.59 -6.09
C CYS A 398 6.59 5.25 -5.97
N ASN A 399 7.51 4.64 -5.22
CA ASN A 399 8.91 5.08 -5.07
C ASN A 399 9.86 3.91 -5.37
N PRO A 400 9.98 3.48 -6.65
CA PRO A 400 10.64 2.22 -7.00
C PRO A 400 12.12 2.17 -6.61
N GLY A 401 12.86 3.29 -6.77
CA GLY A 401 14.26 3.37 -6.36
C GLY A 401 14.43 3.27 -4.85
N GLY A 402 13.62 4.03 -4.10
CA GLY A 402 13.62 3.99 -2.63
C GLY A 402 13.27 2.60 -2.06
N ILE A 403 12.26 1.92 -2.63
CA ILE A 403 11.89 0.56 -2.20
C ILE A 403 13.01 -0.43 -2.51
N ALA A 404 13.60 -0.38 -3.71
CA ALA A 404 14.68 -1.27 -4.07
C ALA A 404 15.88 -1.12 -3.13
N ALA A 405 16.27 0.12 -2.83
CA ALA A 405 17.34 0.42 -1.89
C ALA A 405 17.01 -0.05 -0.45
N ALA A 406 15.82 0.26 0.06
CA ALA A 406 15.40 -0.09 1.42
C ALA A 406 15.32 -1.60 1.65
N LEU A 407 14.92 -2.36 0.62
CA LEU A 407 14.73 -3.81 0.70
C LEU A 407 15.93 -4.63 0.18
N GLY A 408 16.98 -3.95 -0.29
CA GLY A 408 18.14 -4.60 -0.92
C GLY A 408 17.75 -5.47 -2.11
N LEU A 409 16.85 -4.97 -2.96
CA LEU A 409 16.36 -5.68 -4.15
C LEU A 409 17.18 -5.29 -5.37
N GLU A 410 17.78 -6.29 -6.01
CA GLU A 410 18.50 -6.11 -7.25
C GLU A 410 17.54 -6.01 -8.46
N PRO A 411 17.92 -5.30 -9.54
CA PRO A 411 17.08 -5.17 -10.73
C PRO A 411 16.67 -6.51 -11.35
N TRP A 412 17.52 -7.53 -11.29
CA TRP A 412 17.22 -8.86 -11.79
C TRP A 412 16.20 -9.60 -10.91
N GLU A 413 16.25 -9.42 -9.57
CA GLU A 413 15.26 -9.97 -8.63
C GLU A 413 13.87 -9.38 -8.92
N ILE A 414 13.79 -8.06 -9.14
CA ILE A 414 12.52 -7.38 -9.46
C ILE A 414 11.94 -7.92 -10.78
N LYS A 415 12.78 -8.08 -11.82
CA LYS A 415 12.37 -8.65 -13.12
C LYS A 415 11.97 -10.11 -13.02
N GLN A 416 12.68 -10.90 -12.21
CA GLN A 416 12.36 -12.30 -11.95
C GLN A 416 11.02 -12.42 -11.23
N ASN A 417 10.80 -11.63 -10.17
CA ASN A 417 9.55 -11.58 -9.44
C ASN A 417 8.38 -11.23 -10.38
N PHE A 418 8.55 -10.22 -11.23
CA PHE A 418 7.55 -9.85 -12.24
C PHE A 418 7.27 -10.98 -13.23
N SER A 419 8.31 -11.67 -13.71
CA SER A 419 8.20 -12.81 -14.62
C SER A 419 7.52 -14.01 -13.98
N ALA A 420 7.69 -14.19 -12.66
CA ALA A 420 7.00 -15.19 -11.85
C ALA A 420 5.53 -14.80 -11.51
N GLY A 421 5.03 -13.68 -12.05
CA GLY A 421 3.65 -13.24 -11.89
C GLY A 421 3.42 -12.21 -10.77
N PHE A 422 4.47 -11.77 -10.06
CA PHE A 422 4.32 -10.72 -9.06
C PHE A 422 3.86 -9.40 -9.69
N ARG A 423 2.86 -8.79 -9.08
CA ARG A 423 2.35 -7.45 -9.39
C ARG A 423 2.16 -6.72 -8.07
N CYS A 424 2.27 -5.39 -8.09
CA CYS A 424 2.01 -4.57 -6.90
C CYS A 424 0.59 -4.84 -6.38
N GLY A 425 0.46 -5.15 -5.08
CA GLY A 425 -0.83 -5.46 -4.42
C GLY A 425 -1.25 -6.93 -4.47
N ASN A 426 -0.39 -7.84 -4.93
CA ASN A 426 -0.63 -9.28 -4.82
C ASN A 426 -0.45 -9.78 -3.36
N GLN A 427 -1.10 -10.89 -3.02
CA GLN A 427 -1.04 -11.51 -1.69
C GLN A 427 0.32 -12.15 -1.36
N ASN A 428 1.12 -12.52 -2.38
CA ASN A 428 2.45 -13.07 -2.16
C ASN A 428 3.48 -11.94 -2.21
N ASP A 429 3.80 -11.41 -1.04
CA ASP A 429 4.60 -10.21 -0.85
C ASP A 429 6.00 -10.46 -0.26
N ILE A 430 6.33 -11.71 0.03
CA ILE A 430 7.68 -12.15 0.40
C ILE A 430 8.17 -13.15 -0.65
N ILE A 431 9.20 -12.79 -1.41
CA ILE A 431 9.76 -13.62 -2.47
C ILE A 431 11.23 -13.85 -2.19
N ASN A 432 11.67 -15.11 -2.24
CA ASN A 432 13.05 -15.52 -1.93
C ASN A 432 13.53 -15.01 -0.56
N GLY A 433 12.64 -14.92 0.43
CA GLY A 433 12.96 -14.45 1.78
C GLY A 433 13.11 -12.93 1.93
N LYS A 434 12.85 -12.15 0.87
CA LYS A 434 12.81 -10.68 0.91
C LYS A 434 11.38 -10.16 0.78
N PRO A 435 10.98 -9.14 1.56
CA PRO A 435 9.73 -8.44 1.30
C PRO A 435 9.80 -7.72 -0.05
N THR A 436 8.64 -7.48 -0.64
CA THR A 436 8.48 -6.81 -1.95
C THR A 436 7.89 -5.40 -1.83
N GLY A 437 7.62 -4.97 -0.61
CA GLY A 437 7.08 -3.65 -0.29
C GLY A 437 7.31 -3.29 1.18
N VAL A 438 6.81 -2.14 1.59
CA VAL A 438 6.94 -1.63 2.96
C VAL A 438 5.60 -1.14 3.51
N ILE A 439 5.48 -1.08 4.83
CA ILE A 439 4.38 -0.39 5.54
C ILE A 439 4.73 1.09 5.64
N ARG A 440 3.83 1.97 5.22
CA ARG A 440 3.97 3.43 5.36
C ARG A 440 2.88 4.02 6.23
N VAL A 441 3.30 4.57 7.36
CA VAL A 441 2.46 5.40 8.23
C VAL A 441 2.80 6.86 8.00
N SER A 442 1.80 7.69 7.74
CA SER A 442 1.96 9.11 7.46
C SER A 442 0.98 9.95 8.26
N LEU A 443 1.47 10.98 8.93
CA LEU A 443 0.71 11.84 9.83
C LEU A 443 0.45 13.20 9.15
N GLY A 444 -0.72 13.77 9.42
CA GLY A 444 -1.17 15.06 8.87
C GLY A 444 -1.50 16.06 9.97
N ALA A 445 -1.94 17.26 9.57
CA ALA A 445 -2.24 18.37 10.49
C ALA A 445 -3.27 18.01 11.59
N MET A 446 -4.23 17.14 11.26
CA MET A 446 -5.29 16.66 12.15
C MET A 446 -4.95 15.38 12.93
N SER A 447 -3.77 14.79 12.70
CA SER A 447 -3.34 13.62 13.49
C SER A 447 -3.06 14.03 14.94
N THR A 448 -3.25 13.10 15.86
CA THR A 448 -3.14 13.34 17.30
C THR A 448 -2.17 12.36 17.96
N LEU A 449 -1.70 12.70 19.15
CA LEU A 449 -0.89 11.83 19.99
C LEU A 449 -1.67 10.55 20.37
N SER A 450 -2.99 10.65 20.51
CA SER A 450 -3.87 9.50 20.73
C SER A 450 -3.80 8.49 19.57
N ASP A 451 -3.79 8.96 18.31
CA ASP A 451 -3.65 8.09 17.14
C ASP A 451 -2.33 7.32 17.16
N VAL A 452 -1.24 8.05 17.42
CA VAL A 452 0.12 7.48 17.50
C VAL A 452 0.19 6.42 18.59
N ASN A 453 -0.31 6.72 19.79
CA ASN A 453 -0.30 5.77 20.91
C ASN A 453 -1.17 4.55 20.62
N ARG A 454 -2.38 4.72 20.05
CA ARG A 454 -3.26 3.61 19.67
C ARG A 454 -2.64 2.73 18.61
N PHE A 455 -1.95 3.30 17.64
CA PHE A 455 -1.24 2.53 16.62
C PHE A 455 -0.07 1.73 17.20
N ILE A 456 0.75 2.33 18.08
CA ILE A 456 1.82 1.61 18.79
C ILE A 456 1.24 0.46 19.63
N THR A 457 0.13 0.70 20.34
CA THR A 457 -0.56 -0.34 21.12
C THR A 457 -1.07 -1.46 20.23
N PHE A 458 -1.67 -1.13 19.07
CA PHE A 458 -2.08 -2.12 18.08
C PHE A 458 -0.92 -3.00 17.61
N ILE A 459 0.23 -2.42 17.28
CA ILE A 459 1.42 -3.20 16.87
C ILE A 459 1.86 -4.16 17.98
N LYS A 460 1.85 -3.70 19.24
CA LYS A 460 2.19 -4.56 20.39
C LYS A 460 1.15 -5.65 20.62
N GLU A 461 -0.14 -5.32 20.58
CA GLU A 461 -1.22 -6.28 20.86
C GLU A 461 -1.20 -7.47 19.88
N PHE A 462 -0.95 -7.21 18.60
CA PHE A 462 -1.09 -8.24 17.56
C PHE A 462 0.19 -8.95 17.15
N TYR A 463 1.36 -8.31 17.32
CA TYR A 463 2.61 -8.85 16.78
C TYR A 463 3.73 -8.99 17.81
N HIS A 464 3.62 -8.42 19.01
CA HIS A 464 4.61 -8.64 20.05
C HIS A 464 4.37 -9.99 20.76
N GLU A 465 5.40 -10.82 20.76
CA GLU A 465 5.39 -12.12 21.43
C GLU A 465 6.30 -12.07 22.66
N GLY A 466 5.71 -12.20 23.85
CA GLY A 466 6.41 -12.01 25.13
C GLY A 466 7.06 -13.27 25.72
N CYS A 467 6.84 -14.46 25.14
CA CYS A 467 7.43 -15.68 25.66
C CYS A 467 8.92 -15.78 25.28
N GLN A 468 9.77 -15.95 26.30
CA GLN A 468 11.14 -16.45 26.10
C GLN A 468 11.06 -17.85 25.44
N PRO A 469 11.90 -18.16 24.45
CA PRO A 469 11.96 -19.51 23.92
C PRO A 469 12.33 -20.46 25.06
N ARG A 470 11.43 -21.39 25.38
CA ARG A 470 11.74 -22.48 26.31
C ARG A 470 12.92 -23.27 25.76
N SER A 471 13.88 -23.56 26.62
CA SER A 471 15.09 -24.31 26.28
C SER A 471 14.72 -25.65 25.63
N VAL A 472 15.43 -26.03 24.56
CA VAL A 472 15.29 -27.37 23.92
C VAL A 472 15.48 -28.51 24.95
N SER A 473 16.20 -28.24 26.04
CA SER A 473 16.39 -29.19 27.15
C SER A 473 15.13 -29.42 28.00
N GLU A 474 14.15 -28.51 28.00
CA GLU A 474 12.87 -28.67 28.71
C GLU A 474 11.80 -29.36 27.85
N LEU A 475 11.95 -29.35 26.51
CA LEU A 475 11.08 -30.13 25.63
C LEU A 475 11.28 -31.64 25.83
N ALA A 476 12.50 -32.07 26.15
CA ALA A 476 12.81 -33.48 26.46
C ALA A 476 12.16 -33.98 27.76
N SER A 477 11.99 -33.10 28.77
CA SER A 477 11.35 -33.47 30.04
C SER A 477 9.82 -33.47 29.98
N ILE A 478 9.22 -32.77 29.00
CA ILE A 478 7.77 -32.84 28.72
C ILE A 478 7.40 -34.17 28.03
N VAL A 479 8.31 -34.79 27.26
CA VAL A 479 8.05 -36.09 26.61
C VAL A 479 7.75 -37.21 27.61
N GLN A 480 8.17 -37.08 28.87
CA GLN A 480 7.96 -38.12 29.87
C GLN A 480 6.67 -37.97 30.70
N ASN A 481 5.94 -36.85 30.63
CA ASN A 481 4.87 -36.58 31.60
C ASN A 481 3.57 -35.97 31.06
N ASP A 482 3.30 -35.98 29.75
CA ASP A 482 2.01 -35.47 29.27
C ASP A 482 0.94 -36.55 29.06
N THR A 483 -0.15 -36.40 29.82
CA THR A 483 -1.37 -37.22 29.83
C THR A 483 -2.46 -36.56 28.98
N SER A 484 -2.08 -36.01 27.83
CA SER A 484 -3.01 -35.31 26.93
C SER A 484 -4.04 -36.30 26.34
N ASN A 485 -5.28 -36.21 26.82
CA ASN A 485 -6.45 -37.04 26.48
C ASN A 485 -7.06 -36.79 25.07
N VAL A 486 -6.30 -36.24 24.13
CA VAL A 486 -6.82 -35.81 22.81
C VAL A 486 -6.00 -36.44 21.69
N PHE A 487 -6.67 -37.10 20.75
CA PHE A 487 -6.05 -37.68 19.57
C PHE A 487 -6.70 -37.14 18.29
N ILE A 488 -5.95 -37.20 17.19
CA ILE A 488 -6.47 -36.94 15.85
C ILE A 488 -7.41 -38.09 15.50
N ASP A 489 -8.69 -37.81 15.40
CA ASP A 489 -9.68 -38.80 14.98
C ASP A 489 -9.63 -39.01 13.46
N THR A 490 -9.64 -37.90 12.71
CA THR A 490 -9.73 -37.94 11.24
C THR A 490 -9.05 -36.74 10.61
N ILE A 491 -8.33 -36.98 9.50
CA ILE A 491 -7.78 -35.96 8.61
C ILE A 491 -8.64 -35.89 7.35
N MET A 492 -9.06 -34.67 6.97
CA MET A 492 -9.81 -34.41 5.75
C MET A 492 -8.94 -33.62 4.76
N VAL A 493 -8.90 -34.10 3.51
CA VAL A 493 -8.27 -33.42 2.37
C VAL A 493 -9.39 -32.91 1.46
N TYR A 494 -9.23 -31.76 0.82
CA TYR A 494 -10.21 -31.19 -0.10
C TYR A 494 -9.65 -31.13 -1.53
N PRO A 495 -9.72 -32.24 -2.31
CA PRO A 495 -9.12 -32.29 -3.63
C PRO A 495 -9.58 -31.16 -4.56
N ILE A 496 -10.88 -30.85 -4.54
CA ILE A 496 -11.46 -29.78 -5.34
C ILE A 496 -11.85 -28.63 -4.41
N LYS A 497 -11.32 -27.43 -4.68
CA LYS A 497 -11.64 -26.20 -3.93
C LYS A 497 -13.15 -25.98 -3.88
N SER A 498 -13.67 -25.71 -2.67
CA SER A 498 -15.09 -25.40 -2.40
C SER A 498 -16.07 -26.58 -2.52
N CYS A 499 -15.56 -27.80 -2.72
CA CYS A 499 -16.36 -29.04 -2.76
C CYS A 499 -16.22 -29.84 -1.45
N GLY A 500 -16.88 -30.98 -1.34
CA GLY A 500 -16.78 -31.83 -0.15
C GLY A 500 -15.39 -32.42 0.09
N GLY A 501 -15.08 -32.73 1.35
CA GLY A 501 -13.79 -33.32 1.73
C GLY A 501 -13.71 -34.82 1.50
N PHE A 502 -12.51 -35.28 1.18
CA PHE A 502 -12.07 -36.67 1.13
C PHE A 502 -11.44 -37.05 2.49
N ARG A 503 -11.92 -38.14 3.07
CA ARG A 503 -11.39 -38.68 4.33
C ARG A 503 -10.13 -39.49 4.07
N VAL A 504 -9.01 -39.11 4.69
CA VAL A 504 -7.78 -39.91 4.62
C VAL A 504 -8.03 -41.24 5.34
N PRO A 505 -7.82 -42.40 4.69
CA PRO A 505 -8.03 -43.69 5.36
C PRO A 505 -7.05 -43.90 6.52
N ALA A 506 -7.55 -44.50 7.60
CA ALA A 506 -6.72 -44.82 8.77
C ALA A 506 -5.62 -45.82 8.40
N GLY A 507 -4.41 -45.64 8.95
CA GLY A 507 -3.28 -46.53 8.73
C GLY A 507 -2.55 -46.37 7.38
N ILE A 508 -2.97 -45.40 6.54
CA ILE A 508 -2.27 -45.09 5.29
C ILE A 508 -1.34 -43.88 5.49
N PRO A 509 -0.03 -44.01 5.26
CA PRO A 509 0.88 -42.87 5.26
C PRO A 509 0.48 -41.84 4.22
N TRP A 510 0.31 -40.58 4.62
CA TRP A 510 -0.05 -39.48 3.72
C TRP A 510 1.12 -38.52 3.54
N THR A 511 1.53 -38.27 2.30
CA THR A 511 2.66 -37.40 2.00
C THR A 511 2.34 -35.94 2.35
N VAL A 512 3.25 -35.27 3.06
CA VAL A 512 3.24 -33.83 3.30
C VAL A 512 4.23 -33.18 2.33
N ARG A 513 3.78 -32.17 1.59
CA ARG A 513 4.58 -31.38 0.63
C ARG A 513 4.78 -29.95 1.18
N PRO A 514 5.70 -29.14 0.62
CA PRO A 514 5.86 -27.73 1.02
C PRO A 514 4.55 -26.92 0.95
N GLU A 515 3.65 -27.28 0.04
CA GLU A 515 2.33 -26.70 -0.14
C GLU A 515 1.20 -27.30 0.76
N GLY A 516 1.50 -28.28 1.61
CA GLY A 516 0.53 -28.92 2.51
C GLY A 516 0.35 -30.43 2.28
N LEU A 517 -0.79 -30.98 2.74
CA LEU A 517 -1.12 -32.40 2.51
C LEU A 517 -1.22 -32.69 1.00
N ALA A 518 -0.59 -33.77 0.54
CA ALA A 518 -0.68 -34.16 -0.86
C ALA A 518 -2.15 -34.29 -1.30
N TRP A 519 -2.44 -33.82 -2.51
CA TRP A 519 -3.78 -33.81 -3.11
C TRP A 519 -4.78 -32.83 -2.50
N ASP A 520 -4.40 -31.98 -1.53
CA ASP A 520 -5.26 -30.89 -1.06
C ASP A 520 -5.30 -29.76 -2.10
N ARG A 521 -6.52 -29.32 -2.46
CA ARG A 521 -6.79 -28.21 -3.38
C ARG A 521 -6.05 -28.27 -4.71
N GLU A 522 -5.73 -29.48 -5.17
CA GLU A 522 -5.08 -29.69 -6.46
C GLU A 522 -5.99 -29.30 -7.63
N TRP A 523 -7.31 -29.20 -7.44
CA TRP A 523 -8.27 -28.80 -8.47
C TRP A 523 -9.22 -27.67 -8.04
N CYS A 524 -9.75 -26.94 -9.02
CA CYS A 524 -10.86 -25.99 -8.83
C CYS A 524 -11.83 -25.99 -10.01
N LEU A 525 -13.09 -25.60 -9.75
CA LEU A 525 -14.08 -25.40 -10.80
C LEU A 525 -13.99 -23.97 -11.31
N VAL A 526 -13.91 -23.79 -12.63
CA VAL A 526 -13.85 -22.47 -13.29
C VAL A 526 -14.99 -22.28 -14.28
N HIS A 527 -15.48 -21.05 -14.36
CA HIS A 527 -16.43 -20.65 -15.39
C HIS A 527 -15.72 -20.50 -16.74
N TYR A 528 -16.11 -21.27 -17.75
CA TYR A 528 -15.38 -21.38 -19.01
C TYR A 528 -15.22 -20.03 -19.74
N ALA A 529 -16.28 -19.20 -19.77
CA ALA A 529 -16.24 -17.92 -20.49
C ALA A 529 -15.51 -16.79 -19.76
N THR A 530 -15.38 -16.86 -18.42
CA THR A 530 -14.83 -15.75 -17.61
C THR A 530 -13.53 -16.10 -16.92
N GLY A 531 -13.13 -17.38 -16.90
CA GLY A 531 -11.94 -17.87 -16.21
C GLY A 531 -12.01 -17.80 -14.68
N LEU A 532 -13.13 -17.34 -14.11
CA LEU A 532 -13.27 -17.15 -12.66
C LEU A 532 -13.51 -18.48 -11.95
N ALA A 533 -12.75 -18.73 -10.88
CA ALA A 533 -12.94 -19.87 -10.00
C ALA A 533 -14.23 -19.72 -9.17
N LEU A 534 -15.01 -20.80 -9.09
CA LEU A 534 -16.22 -20.85 -8.27
C LEU A 534 -15.85 -20.94 -6.78
N ASN A 535 -16.70 -20.38 -5.92
CA ASN A 535 -16.53 -20.46 -4.47
C ASN A 535 -17.83 -20.88 -3.78
N GLN A 536 -17.69 -21.61 -2.67
CA GLN A 536 -18.82 -22.17 -1.92
C GLN A 536 -19.69 -21.07 -1.27
N LYS A 537 -19.09 -19.93 -0.88
CA LYS A 537 -19.85 -18.80 -0.28
C LYS A 537 -20.93 -18.27 -1.23
N ARG A 538 -20.63 -18.25 -2.54
CA ARG A 538 -21.55 -17.81 -3.59
C ARG A 538 -22.41 -18.95 -4.14
N TYR A 539 -21.92 -20.19 -4.06
CA TYR A 539 -22.61 -21.39 -4.55
C TYR A 539 -22.59 -22.51 -3.49
N PRO A 540 -23.47 -22.47 -2.47
CA PRO A 540 -23.41 -23.39 -1.32
C PRO A 540 -23.53 -24.88 -1.68
N HIS A 541 -24.27 -25.21 -2.75
CA HIS A 541 -24.46 -26.60 -3.18
C HIS A 541 -23.21 -27.24 -3.80
N MET A 542 -22.10 -26.50 -3.98
CA MET A 542 -20.81 -27.10 -4.33
C MET A 542 -20.37 -28.17 -3.30
N ALA A 543 -20.82 -28.07 -2.05
CA ALA A 543 -20.59 -29.09 -1.02
C ALA A 543 -21.18 -30.48 -1.34
N LEU A 544 -22.14 -30.56 -2.26
CA LEU A 544 -22.75 -31.81 -2.71
C LEU A 544 -21.89 -32.55 -3.75
N ILE A 545 -20.86 -31.89 -4.28
CA ILE A 545 -19.85 -32.51 -5.13
C ILE A 545 -18.82 -33.16 -4.21
N ARG A 546 -18.68 -34.48 -4.28
CA ARG A 546 -17.85 -35.29 -3.40
C ARG A 546 -16.70 -35.93 -4.20
N PRO A 547 -15.47 -35.41 -4.07
CA PRO A 547 -14.29 -36.05 -4.63
C PRO A 547 -13.85 -37.26 -3.78
N SER A 548 -13.38 -38.31 -4.44
CA SER A 548 -12.75 -39.48 -3.85
C SER A 548 -11.49 -39.85 -4.65
N ILE A 549 -10.37 -40.10 -3.97
CA ILE A 549 -9.11 -40.44 -4.62
C ILE A 549 -8.92 -41.96 -4.56
N ASP A 550 -8.85 -42.60 -5.73
CA ASP A 550 -8.49 -44.01 -5.87
C ASP A 550 -7.04 -44.12 -6.36
N PHE A 551 -6.14 -44.43 -5.42
CA PHE A 551 -4.72 -44.63 -5.72
C PHE A 551 -4.45 -45.90 -6.51
N SER A 552 -5.26 -46.95 -6.33
CA SER A 552 -5.08 -48.23 -7.00
C SER A 552 -5.42 -48.14 -8.49
N ALA A 553 -6.48 -47.38 -8.83
CA ALA A 553 -6.87 -47.10 -10.21
C ALA A 553 -6.20 -45.84 -10.79
N GLY A 554 -5.46 -45.08 -9.97
CA GLY A 554 -4.79 -43.83 -10.36
C GLY A 554 -5.77 -42.72 -10.78
N ARG A 555 -6.95 -42.65 -10.16
CA ARG A 555 -8.07 -41.79 -10.58
C ARG A 555 -8.68 -41.00 -9.43
N LEU A 556 -9.06 -39.75 -9.71
CA LEU A 556 -9.96 -38.93 -8.92
C LEU A 556 -11.39 -39.18 -9.40
N MET A 557 -12.20 -39.78 -8.54
CA MET A 557 -13.63 -39.97 -8.74
C MET A 557 -14.38 -38.76 -8.18
N ILE A 558 -15.37 -38.24 -8.88
CA ILE A 558 -16.16 -37.07 -8.48
C ILE A 558 -17.63 -37.43 -8.58
N THR A 559 -18.31 -37.50 -7.46
CA THR A 559 -19.74 -37.84 -7.39
C THR A 559 -20.58 -36.62 -7.00
N TYR A 560 -21.82 -36.56 -7.47
CA TYR A 560 -22.79 -35.54 -7.04
C TYR A 560 -23.89 -36.16 -6.18
N HIS A 561 -24.07 -35.65 -4.96
CA HIS A 561 -25.00 -36.18 -3.95
C HIS A 561 -26.27 -35.32 -3.76
N GLY A 562 -26.64 -34.49 -4.75
CA GLY A 562 -27.90 -33.74 -4.71
C GLY A 562 -29.10 -34.50 -5.32
N PRO A 563 -30.33 -33.98 -5.20
CA PRO A 563 -31.53 -34.62 -5.75
C PRO A 563 -31.45 -34.76 -7.27
N VAL A 564 -31.71 -35.98 -7.77
CA VAL A 564 -31.60 -36.33 -9.19
C VAL A 564 -32.98 -36.69 -9.75
N SER A 565 -33.46 -35.92 -10.74
CA SER A 565 -34.80 -36.11 -11.32
C SER A 565 -34.84 -37.00 -12.59
N LYS A 566 -33.69 -37.46 -13.11
CA LYS A 566 -33.57 -38.38 -14.27
C LYS A 566 -32.27 -39.23 -14.19
N PRO A 567 -32.20 -40.44 -14.78
CA PRO A 567 -31.01 -41.29 -14.70
C PRO A 567 -29.93 -40.75 -15.66
N THR A 568 -29.15 -39.78 -15.19
CA THR A 568 -27.95 -39.29 -15.88
C THR A 568 -26.73 -39.51 -14.99
N ARG A 569 -25.60 -39.83 -15.61
CA ARG A 569 -24.32 -40.18 -14.96
C ARG A 569 -23.95 -39.17 -13.85
N THR A 570 -23.95 -39.64 -12.60
CA THR A 570 -23.68 -38.84 -11.39
C THR A 570 -22.21 -38.86 -10.97
N GLU A 571 -21.34 -39.45 -11.80
CA GLU A 571 -19.94 -39.72 -11.48
C GLU A 571 -19.02 -39.38 -12.66
N ILE A 572 -17.91 -38.69 -12.36
CA ILE A 572 -16.83 -38.34 -13.30
C ILE A 572 -15.53 -38.93 -12.78
N SER A 573 -14.70 -39.48 -13.67
CA SER A 573 -13.37 -39.99 -13.34
C SER A 573 -12.30 -39.15 -14.04
N VAL A 574 -11.32 -38.65 -13.29
CA VAL A 574 -10.20 -37.83 -13.78
C VAL A 574 -8.87 -38.53 -13.43
N PRO A 575 -7.94 -38.77 -14.37
CA PRO A 575 -6.65 -39.35 -14.05
C PRO A 575 -5.84 -38.49 -13.06
N LEU A 576 -5.15 -39.13 -12.10
CA LEU A 576 -4.25 -38.44 -11.17
C LEU A 576 -2.91 -38.04 -11.82
N SER A 577 -2.59 -38.60 -12.98
CA SER A 577 -1.32 -38.37 -13.71
C SER A 577 -1.21 -36.93 -14.23
N VAL A 578 0.02 -36.42 -14.29
CA VAL A 578 0.32 -35.05 -14.75
C VAL A 578 0.22 -34.93 -16.27
N ASN A 579 0.55 -35.99 -17.00
CA ASN A 579 0.32 -36.10 -18.44
C ASN A 579 -0.55 -37.34 -18.74
N PRO A 580 -1.88 -37.16 -18.88
CA PRO A 580 -2.79 -38.24 -19.22
C PRO A 580 -2.55 -38.84 -20.62
N GLU A 581 -1.91 -38.09 -21.54
CA GLU A 581 -1.69 -38.49 -22.94
C GLU A 581 -0.77 -39.72 -23.07
N LEU A 582 0.13 -39.94 -22.10
CA LEU A 582 1.00 -41.12 -22.06
C LEU A 582 0.24 -42.44 -21.80
N PHE A 583 -1.03 -42.36 -21.39
CA PHE A 583 -1.85 -43.50 -20.98
C PHE A 583 -3.25 -43.50 -21.63
N GLN A 584 -3.49 -42.66 -22.64
CA GLN A 584 -4.75 -42.59 -23.39
C GLN A 584 -4.63 -43.24 -24.77
N PRO A 585 -5.66 -43.97 -25.26
CA PRO A 585 -5.73 -44.38 -26.66
C PRO A 585 -5.79 -43.16 -27.59
N ALA A 586 -5.11 -43.24 -28.74
CA ALA A 586 -5.02 -42.15 -29.71
C ALA A 586 -6.43 -41.68 -30.18
N GLY A 587 -6.77 -40.41 -29.90
CA GLY A 587 -8.02 -39.79 -30.40
C GLY A 587 -8.66 -38.69 -29.56
N THR A 588 -8.13 -38.32 -28.39
CA THR A 588 -8.71 -37.28 -27.51
C THR A 588 -8.22 -35.85 -27.81
N PRO A 589 -9.04 -34.81 -27.53
CA PRO A 589 -8.83 -33.46 -28.05
C PRO A 589 -7.63 -32.73 -27.43
N LYS A 590 -6.94 -31.92 -28.26
CA LYS A 590 -5.74 -31.14 -27.93
C LYS A 590 -5.96 -30.08 -26.84
N ALA A 591 -4.93 -29.93 -26.00
CA ALA A 591 -4.79 -28.88 -25.00
C ALA A 591 -4.78 -27.46 -25.59
N MET A 592 -5.32 -26.49 -24.84
CA MET A 592 -5.35 -25.06 -25.19
C MET A 592 -4.86 -24.20 -24.01
N GLU A 593 -4.29 -23.03 -24.29
CA GLU A 593 -3.77 -22.11 -23.27
C GLU A 593 -4.89 -21.19 -22.71
N SER A 594 -4.91 -21.00 -21.39
CA SER A 594 -5.84 -20.11 -20.67
C SER A 594 -5.14 -19.34 -19.56
N ARG A 595 -5.78 -18.33 -18.96
CA ARG A 595 -5.16 -17.42 -17.97
C ARG A 595 -5.91 -17.43 -16.64
N VAL A 596 -5.23 -17.80 -15.54
CA VAL A 596 -5.78 -17.80 -14.17
C VAL A 596 -4.80 -17.12 -13.22
N CYS A 597 -5.26 -16.17 -12.40
CA CYS A 597 -4.42 -15.32 -11.54
C CYS A 597 -3.29 -14.59 -12.28
N GLY A 598 -3.50 -14.25 -13.56
CA GLY A 598 -2.51 -13.58 -14.40
C GLY A 598 -1.50 -14.50 -15.09
N THR A 599 -1.51 -15.81 -14.79
CA THR A 599 -0.58 -16.80 -15.35
C THR A 599 -1.23 -17.58 -16.49
N ASN A 600 -0.51 -17.80 -17.59
CA ASN A 600 -0.95 -18.68 -18.68
C ASN A 600 -0.75 -20.16 -18.27
N ILE A 601 -1.78 -21.00 -18.36
CA ILE A 601 -1.81 -22.41 -17.98
C ILE A 601 -2.45 -23.24 -19.09
N ARG A 602 -1.89 -24.42 -19.37
CA ARG A 602 -2.43 -25.38 -20.34
C ARG A 602 -3.63 -26.14 -19.76
N LEU A 603 -4.76 -26.08 -20.45
CA LEU A 603 -6.00 -26.78 -20.11
C LEU A 603 -6.02 -28.17 -20.75
N ASN A 604 -6.12 -29.23 -19.93
CA ASN A 604 -6.53 -30.54 -20.41
C ASN A 604 -8.05 -30.65 -20.25
N THR A 605 -8.79 -30.53 -21.35
CA THR A 605 -10.25 -30.64 -21.35
C THR A 605 -10.69 -32.10 -21.30
N HIS A 606 -11.19 -32.55 -20.14
CA HIS A 606 -12.01 -33.75 -20.06
C HIS A 606 -13.48 -33.37 -20.25
N ASP A 607 -14.16 -34.08 -21.16
CA ASP A 607 -15.57 -34.01 -21.57
C ASP A 607 -16.42 -32.92 -20.88
N GLY A 608 -16.35 -31.70 -21.42
CA GLY A 608 -16.93 -30.49 -20.84
C GLY A 608 -18.46 -30.51 -20.71
N SER A 609 -19.15 -31.49 -21.31
CA SER A 609 -20.60 -31.65 -21.21
C SER A 609 -21.05 -32.06 -19.79
N THR A 610 -20.32 -32.97 -19.15
CA THR A 610 -20.73 -33.60 -17.88
C THR A 610 -20.35 -32.74 -16.66
N VAL A 611 -19.17 -32.11 -16.68
CA VAL A 611 -18.75 -31.13 -15.64
C VAL A 611 -19.67 -29.92 -15.62
N THR A 612 -20.14 -29.51 -16.81
CA THR A 612 -21.10 -28.41 -16.97
C THR A 612 -22.45 -28.75 -16.36
N GLU A 613 -22.96 -29.96 -16.59
CA GLU A 613 -24.23 -30.44 -16.05
C GLU A 613 -24.23 -30.47 -14.50
N MET A 614 -23.16 -31.01 -13.89
CA MET A 614 -23.02 -31.04 -12.42
C MET A 614 -22.93 -29.64 -11.81
N SER A 615 -22.14 -28.76 -12.42
CA SER A 615 -21.94 -27.38 -11.95
C SER A 615 -23.21 -26.52 -12.14
N ARG A 616 -24.03 -26.83 -13.17
CA ARG A 616 -25.32 -26.17 -13.40
C ARG A 616 -26.33 -26.51 -12.30
N ARG A 617 -26.40 -27.76 -11.87
CA ARG A 617 -27.36 -28.23 -10.83
C ARG A 617 -27.00 -27.75 -9.43
N ALA A 618 -25.72 -27.48 -9.17
CA ALA A 618 -25.29 -26.79 -7.95
C ALA A 618 -25.78 -25.31 -7.86
N ARG A 619 -26.49 -24.77 -8.86
CA ARG A 619 -27.00 -23.38 -8.84
C ARG A 619 -28.50 -23.22 -8.63
N THR A 620 -29.31 -24.27 -8.72
CA THR A 620 -30.77 -24.10 -8.61
C THR A 620 -31.19 -23.97 -7.14
N THR A 621 -31.38 -22.74 -6.69
CA THR A 621 -32.70 -22.15 -6.31
C THR A 621 -32.51 -20.68 -5.92
N GLY A 622 -33.34 -19.76 -6.46
CA GLY A 622 -33.66 -18.52 -5.74
C GLY A 622 -33.82 -17.19 -6.49
N THR A 623 -33.29 -16.97 -7.69
CA THR A 623 -33.52 -15.71 -8.43
C THR A 623 -33.65 -15.93 -9.94
N PRO A 624 -34.66 -15.34 -10.60
CA PRO A 624 -34.82 -15.42 -12.05
C PRO A 624 -34.00 -14.31 -12.71
N ASP A 625 -32.68 -14.50 -12.82
CA ASP A 625 -31.87 -13.68 -13.71
C ASP A 625 -31.16 -14.52 -14.77
N SER A 626 -31.71 -14.39 -15.98
CA SER A 626 -31.11 -14.52 -17.30
C SER A 626 -30.18 -15.70 -17.60
N HIS A 627 -30.70 -16.59 -18.44
CA HIS A 627 -30.00 -17.28 -19.53
C HIS A 627 -28.49 -16.97 -19.73
N ALA A 628 -27.64 -17.69 -19.00
CA ALA A 628 -26.30 -18.01 -19.48
C ALA A 628 -26.06 -19.51 -19.26
N VAL A 629 -26.11 -20.27 -20.36
CA VAL A 629 -25.60 -21.65 -20.42
C VAL A 629 -24.08 -21.58 -20.25
N GLY A 630 -23.62 -21.39 -19.01
CA GLY A 630 -22.19 -21.39 -18.72
C GLY A 630 -21.64 -22.80 -18.83
N VAL A 631 -20.60 -23.00 -19.63
CA VAL A 631 -19.78 -24.22 -19.63
C VAL A 631 -18.82 -24.13 -18.43
N TYR A 632 -18.55 -25.24 -17.74
CA TYR A 632 -17.60 -25.30 -16.62
C TYR A 632 -16.50 -26.29 -16.91
N ALA A 633 -15.29 -25.95 -16.45
CA ALA A 633 -14.13 -26.83 -16.53
C ALA A 633 -13.57 -27.09 -15.13
N LEU A 634 -13.07 -28.31 -14.93
CA LEU A 634 -12.26 -28.66 -13.77
C LEU A 634 -10.79 -28.37 -14.13
N LEU A 635 -10.18 -27.45 -13.42
CA LEU A 635 -8.78 -27.06 -13.60
C LEU A 635 -7.93 -27.74 -12.55
N ARG A 636 -6.76 -28.29 -12.93
CA ARG A 636 -5.72 -28.70 -11.98
C ARG A 636 -4.79 -27.52 -11.71
N SER A 637 -4.72 -27.06 -10.47
CA SER A 637 -4.09 -25.82 -10.04
C SER A 637 -3.07 -26.07 -8.93
N ARG A 638 -1.94 -26.70 -9.26
CA ARG A 638 -0.87 -26.93 -8.26
C ARG A 638 -0.35 -25.60 -7.72
N GLY A 639 -0.36 -25.42 -6.39
CA GLY A 639 0.27 -24.30 -5.70
C GLY A 639 -0.39 -22.93 -5.87
N LEU A 640 -1.60 -22.86 -6.47
CA LEU A 640 -2.29 -21.58 -6.74
C LEU A 640 -3.24 -21.13 -5.63
N PHE A 641 -3.49 -21.97 -4.61
CA PHE A 641 -4.42 -21.68 -3.53
C PHE A 641 -3.85 -22.10 -2.18
N GLU A 642 -4.09 -21.28 -1.14
CA GLU A 642 -3.74 -21.63 0.24
C GLU A 642 -4.42 -22.96 0.68
N PRO A 643 -3.65 -23.90 1.27
CA PRO A 643 -4.19 -25.13 1.85
C PRO A 643 -5.11 -24.78 3.03
N LYS A 644 -6.27 -25.45 3.12
CA LYS A 644 -7.15 -25.37 4.31
C LYS A 644 -7.32 -26.77 4.86
N GLN A 645 -6.70 -27.03 6.01
CA GLN A 645 -6.74 -28.33 6.65
C GLN A 645 -7.79 -28.31 7.77
N GLN A 646 -8.64 -29.34 7.81
CA GLN A 646 -9.55 -29.57 8.91
C GLN A 646 -9.15 -30.87 9.62
N ILE A 647 -8.91 -30.76 10.92
CA ILE A 647 -8.57 -31.90 11.79
C ILE A 647 -9.70 -32.05 12.80
N LEU A 648 -10.24 -33.27 12.88
CA LEU A 648 -11.23 -33.62 13.90
C LEU A 648 -10.51 -34.21 15.11
N LEU A 649 -10.76 -33.66 16.30
CA LEU A 649 -10.23 -34.19 17.56
C LEU A 649 -11.37 -34.86 18.34
N ALA A 650 -11.11 -36.05 18.88
CA ALA A 650 -12.06 -36.80 19.72
C ALA A 650 -11.44 -37.18 21.09
N PRO A 651 -12.22 -37.18 22.17
CA PRO A 651 -11.79 -37.70 23.47
C PRO A 651 -11.87 -39.23 23.52
N ARG A 652 -11.01 -39.87 24.32
CA ARG A 652 -10.97 -41.34 24.49
C ARG A 652 -12.20 -41.82 25.28
N SER A 653 -13.09 -42.59 24.64
CA SER A 653 -14.11 -43.39 25.36
C SER A 653 -13.73 -44.88 25.32
N PRO A 654 -13.87 -45.64 26.42
CA PRO A 654 -13.72 -47.09 26.37
C PRO A 654 -14.85 -47.69 25.52
N LEU A 655 -14.47 -48.66 24.68
CA LEU A 655 -15.32 -49.38 23.72
C LEU A 655 -16.72 -49.69 24.24
N ASN A 656 -17.76 -49.21 23.55
CA ASN A 656 -18.88 -50.04 23.09
C ASN A 656 -19.82 -49.29 22.12
N ASN A 657 -20.15 -49.97 21.02
CA ASN A 657 -21.23 -49.71 20.05
C ASN A 657 -21.30 -48.35 19.33
N GLY A 658 -20.67 -48.30 18.14
CA GLY A 658 -21.29 -47.84 16.88
C GLY A 658 -21.87 -46.42 16.74
N GLY A 659 -21.70 -45.52 17.73
CA GLY A 659 -22.17 -44.14 17.67
C GLY A 659 -21.03 -43.12 17.72
N ILE A 660 -21.15 -42.02 16.98
CA ILE A 660 -20.24 -40.86 17.07
C ILE A 660 -20.33 -40.29 18.49
N PRO A 661 -19.21 -40.15 19.25
CA PRO A 661 -19.25 -39.62 20.61
C PRO A 661 -19.72 -38.15 20.61
N SER A 662 -20.67 -37.78 21.47
CA SER A 662 -21.05 -36.38 21.66
C SER A 662 -19.91 -35.61 22.34
N GLY A 663 -19.12 -34.88 21.55
CA GLY A 663 -17.97 -34.11 22.05
C GLY A 663 -16.90 -33.78 21.02
N SER A 664 -16.98 -34.30 19.80
CA SER A 664 -16.05 -33.97 18.71
C SER A 664 -16.07 -32.48 18.38
N ARG A 665 -14.90 -31.83 18.35
CA ARG A 665 -14.73 -30.44 17.92
C ARG A 665 -13.99 -30.39 16.58
N VAL A 666 -14.54 -29.64 15.63
CA VAL A 666 -13.90 -29.36 14.34
C VAL A 666 -12.98 -28.15 14.51
N PHE A 667 -11.70 -28.30 14.19
CA PHE A 667 -10.77 -27.19 14.15
C PHE A 667 -10.39 -26.90 12.68
N GLU A 668 -10.58 -25.66 12.24
CA GLU A 668 -9.97 -25.14 11.01
C GLU A 668 -8.58 -24.60 11.38
N ILE A 669 -7.53 -25.18 10.79
CA ILE A 669 -6.16 -24.72 11.00
C ILE A 669 -5.72 -24.01 9.72
N GLU A 670 -5.62 -22.69 9.78
CA GLU A 670 -4.89 -21.89 8.79
C GLU A 670 -3.44 -21.78 9.28
N ASN A 671 -2.51 -22.40 8.54
CA ASN A 671 -1.05 -22.33 8.72
C ASN A 671 -0.52 -22.39 10.17
N MET A 672 -0.55 -23.56 10.84
CA MET A 672 0.44 -23.95 11.85
C MET A 672 0.31 -25.45 12.20
N LEU A 673 1.02 -26.31 11.47
CA LEU A 673 1.39 -27.63 11.97
C LEU A 673 2.88 -27.82 11.69
N ARG A 674 3.71 -27.58 12.70
CA ARG A 674 5.10 -28.06 12.69
C ARG A 674 5.06 -29.55 13.04
N LEU A 675 5.09 -30.41 12.03
CA LEU A 675 5.39 -31.83 12.23
C LEU A 675 6.91 -31.96 12.43
N VAL A 676 7.33 -32.41 13.61
CA VAL A 676 8.73 -32.74 13.89
C VAL A 676 9.04 -34.08 13.22
N LEU A 677 9.96 -34.08 12.26
CA LEU A 677 10.49 -35.32 11.66
C LEU A 677 11.44 -35.98 12.67
N GLY A 678 11.09 -37.19 13.12
CA GLY A 678 12.04 -38.08 13.78
C GLY A 678 13.15 -38.48 12.81
N SER A 679 14.32 -38.82 13.35
CA SER A 679 15.54 -39.18 12.60
C SER A 679 15.39 -40.31 11.58
N ASP A 680 14.28 -41.05 11.62
CA ASP A 680 14.03 -42.25 10.82
C ASP A 680 12.96 -42.04 9.74
N GLY A 681 12.50 -40.79 9.51
CA GLY A 681 11.59 -40.46 8.41
C GLY A 681 10.14 -40.93 8.59
N VAL A 682 9.76 -41.35 9.79
CA VAL A 682 8.37 -41.70 10.17
C VAL A 682 7.70 -40.48 10.81
N VAL A 683 6.50 -40.13 10.34
CA VAL A 683 5.69 -39.03 10.89
C VAL A 683 5.02 -39.52 12.18
N GLU A 684 5.52 -39.10 13.35
CA GLU A 684 4.75 -39.16 14.59
C GLU A 684 3.82 -37.95 14.67
N SER A 685 2.51 -38.19 14.79
CA SER A 685 1.52 -37.12 14.98
C SER A 685 1.65 -36.52 16.38
N ARG A 686 2.21 -35.32 16.49
CA ARG A 686 2.11 -34.49 17.72
C ARG A 686 1.60 -33.10 17.37
N LEU A 687 0.57 -32.67 18.08
CA LEU A 687 -0.03 -31.33 18.02
C LEU A 687 0.49 -30.54 19.22
N GLU A 688 1.16 -29.42 18.98
CA GLU A 688 1.32 -28.37 20.00
C GLU A 688 0.14 -27.40 19.87
N ALA A 689 -0.65 -27.24 20.93
CA ALA A 689 -1.78 -26.32 20.95
C ALA A 689 -1.34 -24.90 21.35
N PRO A 690 -1.79 -23.83 20.65
CA PRO A 690 -1.76 -22.48 21.20
C PRO A 690 -2.86 -22.30 22.26
N GLY A 691 -2.54 -21.52 23.29
CA GLY A 691 -3.34 -21.36 24.51
C GLY A 691 -4.83 -21.14 24.30
N VAL A 692 -5.63 -21.90 25.05
CA VAL A 692 -7.09 -21.80 25.14
C VAL A 692 -7.47 -20.47 25.81
N ILE A 693 -8.19 -19.62 25.07
CA ILE A 693 -9.05 -18.58 25.63
C ILE A 693 -10.24 -19.29 26.29
N CYS A 694 -10.37 -19.20 27.62
CA CYS A 694 -11.53 -19.70 28.34
C CYS A 694 -12.78 -18.84 28.05
N PRO A 695 -13.98 -19.44 27.90
CA PRO A 695 -15.26 -18.74 27.95
C PRO A 695 -15.84 -18.75 29.37
N GLY A 696 -16.49 -17.67 29.77
CA GLY A 696 -17.31 -17.60 30.99
C GLY A 696 -18.37 -16.52 30.89
N HIS A 697 -19.61 -16.94 30.65
CA HIS A 697 -20.84 -16.14 30.84
C HIS A 697 -21.29 -16.22 32.31
N GLY A 698 -22.03 -15.20 32.79
CA GLY A 698 -23.06 -15.41 33.81
C GLY A 698 -23.08 -14.38 34.95
N ILE A 699 -24.13 -13.55 34.91
CA ILE A 699 -24.66 -12.67 35.94
C ILE A 699 -25.02 -13.46 37.21
N ASP A 700 -24.70 -12.93 38.41
CA ASP A 700 -25.70 -12.79 39.48
C ASP A 700 -25.23 -11.86 40.63
N THR A 701 -26.22 -11.15 41.14
CA THR A 701 -26.23 -10.11 42.17
C THR A 701 -26.11 -10.68 43.59
N GLU A 702 -25.37 -10.02 44.49
CA GLU A 702 -25.84 -9.51 45.80
C GLU A 702 -24.67 -9.00 46.68
N ARG A 703 -24.88 -7.82 47.28
CA ARG A 703 -24.12 -7.18 48.38
C ARG A 703 -24.90 -7.44 49.68
N PRO A 704 -24.33 -7.42 50.92
CA PRO A 704 -23.76 -6.19 51.50
C PRO A 704 -22.65 -6.29 52.60
N VAL A 705 -21.88 -5.19 52.69
CA VAL A 705 -21.43 -4.40 53.86
C VAL A 705 -20.93 -5.11 55.15
N LEU A 706 -19.70 -4.76 55.59
CA LEU A 706 -19.41 -4.16 56.92
C LEU A 706 -17.95 -3.64 57.06
N SER A 707 -17.85 -2.49 57.71
CA SER A 707 -16.72 -1.64 58.10
C SER A 707 -15.82 -2.19 59.21
N HIS A 708 -14.53 -1.78 59.26
CA HIS A 708 -13.98 -0.93 60.35
C HIS A 708 -12.47 -0.58 60.20
N ASP A 709 -12.18 0.66 60.58
CA ASP A 709 -10.92 1.40 60.75
C ASP A 709 -9.86 0.82 61.74
N VAL A 710 -8.64 1.41 61.70
CA VAL A 710 -7.90 2.06 62.83
C VAL A 710 -6.35 1.81 62.84
N THR A 711 -5.61 2.84 62.39
CA THR A 711 -4.39 3.57 62.91
C THR A 711 -3.01 2.95 63.27
N ASN A 712 -1.97 3.75 62.90
CA ASN A 712 -0.72 4.14 63.62
C ASN A 712 0.38 3.08 63.88
N ASP A 713 1.70 3.31 63.94
CA ASP A 713 2.60 4.47 64.13
C ASP A 713 4.05 3.99 63.77
N VAL A 714 4.92 4.73 63.04
CA VAL A 714 6.04 5.61 63.50
C VAL A 714 7.42 4.94 63.76
N LEU A 715 8.49 5.68 63.35
CA LEU A 715 9.97 5.55 63.54
C LEU A 715 10.74 4.64 62.56
N GLY A 716 11.87 5.02 61.94
CA GLY A 716 12.70 6.22 61.98
C GLY A 716 14.16 5.91 61.59
N LYS A 717 14.75 6.81 60.78
CA LYS A 717 16.19 7.14 60.58
C LYS A 717 17.14 6.13 59.90
N THR A 718 17.62 6.40 58.67
CA THR A 718 18.89 7.11 58.27
C THR A 718 20.19 6.58 58.89
N VAL A 719 21.20 6.22 58.05
CA VAL A 719 22.50 6.93 57.89
C VAL A 719 23.40 6.26 56.82
N LYS A 720 24.09 7.17 56.11
CA LYS A 720 25.11 7.15 55.04
C LYS A 720 26.27 6.15 55.07
N ARG A 721 26.78 5.91 53.83
CA ARG A 721 28.14 5.50 53.41
C ARG A 721 29.29 6.25 54.14
N PRO A 722 30.54 5.73 54.07
CA PRO A 722 31.50 6.37 53.16
C PRO A 722 32.54 5.43 52.47
N THR A 723 32.85 5.79 51.21
CA THR A 723 34.16 5.92 50.54
C THR A 723 35.23 4.81 50.54
N GLY A 724 35.76 4.54 49.33
CA GLY A 724 37.21 4.58 49.10
C GLY A 724 37.89 3.29 48.61
N ARG A 725 37.86 3.04 47.29
CA ARG A 725 39.04 2.92 46.40
C ARG A 725 38.58 2.65 44.98
#